data_AF-A0A2E3RR54-F1
#
_entry.id   AF-A0A2E3RR54-F1
#
_cell.length_a   1.000
_cell.length_b   1.000
_cell.length_c   1.000
_cell.angle_alpha   90.00
_cell.angle_beta   90.00
_cell.angle_gamma   90.00
#
_symmetry.space_group_name_H-M   'P 1'
#
loop_
_entity.id
_entity.type
_entity.pdbx_description
1 polymer ?
#
loop_
_entity_poly.entity_id
_entity_poly.type
_entity_poly.pdbx_seq_one_letter_code
_entity_poly.pdbx_strand_id
1 'polypeptide(L)'
;MVAIIAIVMAGGLVLAYVLSDPVPAITYSKLTYSDPEVRPVRSRGGVPVKLTAGDTVVTRSLPAVGFDLEEGESLHRDIPPGPFEIMMNVDLEQPRDLAGRMGASFTNGQFSIERNGNVIVEGVAGEEPARVMTESLFLPAGNQKLVMRYRHDGNGVARLRGLWRPRSANGDLDIPIPIGSFGVDSVTRGGWYVAGLNCIRCHEADLESDHWLAGAGGPVLTGVGSRVGSQWLRTWLKDPSSLKPETSMPSLFHGEIDDEAIEDLVHFLCSTGDTVEPLLQQEQVDQTLVETGKILYHKVGCFACHGPLERRGALAGFGSLTEDPEPGPGPISLGPLGAKTTIGELAAFLQDPHQTRPHGRMPSLQLSPIEARSIAAYLVRRTGTGDIDAPSSVLVPEPDRIARGRMEFSARGCANCHELDVNGVRIDSVMNVPTWDHVVDEGISRSDDPSSLPCLGQSPPEAPLYAMTSTERDDIMEFAEAWNDGFACSNVPADELARHMVVNNCLACHEYHQIGGPDDFTTGYFQAAVESDAGDEGRLPPNLDHVGSRLRQDALDRVLLEEMRARPYMATRMPSYGEAVSDLSDLLRKSAGVPVDPGEEPEFSESLAAQGRHLVGVGGFNCIQCHGIAGKQSTVSAGPDLGDMVERLRFDAFHRWVLDPRAIRSGTRMPTFFNEGRSGATDILGGDADKQIAAIWSYLSQGEFLALPDGLEDAGSQMIVIEDAPIVFRTYMKGAGVRAIACGYPEQVHLAFDPMRCRPMLAWSGSFLDAGGAWANRGGQLTDPEEVQWEADRSPLFPGITSRTDPDGVNGTRFRGYRLD
;
A
#
# COMPACT_ATOMS: atom_id res chain seq x y z
N MET A 1 38.83 -5.78 62.89
CA MET A 1 38.79 -6.93 61.96
C MET A 1 37.55 -7.78 62.24
N VAL A 2 36.37 -7.14 62.14
CA VAL A 2 35.02 -7.74 62.21
C VAL A 2 34.12 -6.76 61.45
N ALA A 3 34.15 -6.80 60.12
CA ALA A 3 33.24 -6.01 59.25
C ALA A 3 33.22 -6.52 57.78
N ILE A 4 33.61 -7.77 57.50
CA ILE A 4 33.59 -8.34 56.13
C ILE A 4 33.00 -9.77 56.11
N ILE A 5 32.12 -10.13 57.07
CA ILE A 5 31.42 -11.44 57.06
C ILE A 5 29.92 -11.24 57.37
N ALA A 6 29.31 -10.18 56.84
CA ALA A 6 27.87 -9.94 56.97
C ALA A 6 27.17 -9.56 55.65
N ILE A 7 27.86 -9.63 54.51
CA ILE A 7 27.31 -9.26 53.18
C ILE A 7 27.09 -10.49 52.27
N VAL A 8 27.34 -11.71 52.74
CA VAL A 8 27.20 -12.92 51.90
C VAL A 8 25.94 -13.75 52.23
N MET A 9 25.15 -13.37 53.23
CA MET A 9 23.97 -14.15 53.67
C MET A 9 22.63 -13.38 53.58
N ALA A 10 22.55 -12.39 52.68
CA ALA A 10 21.31 -11.68 52.36
C ALA A 10 21.00 -11.64 50.84
N GLY A 11 21.68 -12.47 50.03
CA GLY A 11 21.50 -12.57 48.58
C GLY A 11 20.71 -13.80 48.11
N GLY A 12 20.03 -14.51 49.00
CA GLY A 12 19.42 -15.82 48.73
C GLY A 12 17.89 -15.87 48.71
N LEU A 13 17.18 -14.75 48.77
CA LEU A 13 15.71 -14.75 48.94
C LEU A 13 14.96 -13.66 48.15
N VAL A 14 15.56 -13.15 47.06
CA VAL A 14 14.89 -12.27 46.07
C VAL A 14 15.14 -12.74 44.63
N LEU A 15 15.27 -14.06 44.44
CA LEU A 15 15.48 -14.65 43.10
C LEU A 15 14.45 -15.76 42.77
N ALA A 16 13.22 -15.62 43.28
CA ALA A 16 12.13 -16.56 43.02
C ALA A 16 10.76 -15.87 42.78
N TYR A 17 10.75 -14.60 42.38
CA TYR A 17 9.51 -13.86 42.07
C TYR A 17 9.64 -12.93 40.85
N VAL A 18 10.49 -13.31 39.87
CA VAL A 18 10.63 -12.61 38.57
C VAL A 18 10.71 -13.64 37.41
N LEU A 19 10.11 -14.82 37.59
CA LEU A 19 10.00 -15.82 36.53
C LEU A 19 8.61 -16.44 36.61
N SER A 20 7.64 -15.79 35.96
CA SER A 20 6.38 -16.35 35.44
C SER A 20 5.21 -15.34 35.44
N ASP A 21 5.45 -14.05 35.18
CA ASP A 21 4.35 -13.25 34.63
C ASP A 21 4.40 -13.46 33.12
N PRO A 22 3.40 -14.13 32.50
CA PRO A 22 3.30 -14.12 31.05
C PRO A 22 3.21 -12.66 30.64
N VAL A 23 4.10 -12.22 29.75
CA VAL A 23 3.87 -11.00 28.98
C VAL A 23 2.44 -11.13 28.45
N PRO A 24 1.53 -10.18 28.75
CA PRO A 24 0.17 -10.27 28.23
C PRO A 24 0.30 -10.43 26.72
N ALA A 25 -0.28 -11.50 26.17
CA ALA A 25 -0.36 -11.66 24.73
C ALA A 25 -1.03 -10.40 24.20
N ILE A 26 -0.27 -9.56 23.50
CA ILE A 26 -0.82 -8.41 22.81
C ILE A 26 -1.65 -9.01 21.68
N THR A 27 -2.95 -9.15 21.92
CA THR A 27 -3.92 -9.53 20.87
C THR A 27 -4.11 -8.32 19.99
N TYR A 28 -3.51 -8.36 18.80
CA TYR A 28 -3.77 -7.37 17.76
C TYR A 28 -5.20 -7.56 17.25
N SER A 29 -5.96 -6.47 17.16
CA SER A 29 -7.28 -6.51 16.51
C SER A 29 -7.14 -6.99 15.06
N LYS A 30 -8.11 -7.77 14.60
CA LYS A 30 -8.18 -8.25 13.21
C LYS A 30 -8.39 -7.13 12.19
N LEU A 31 -8.82 -5.97 12.65
CA LEU A 31 -8.77 -4.71 11.92
C LEU A 31 -7.51 -3.97 12.37
N THR A 32 -6.38 -4.34 11.77
CA THR A 32 -5.04 -3.89 12.17
C THR A 32 -4.81 -2.40 11.90
N TYR A 33 -5.32 -1.52 12.76
CA TYR A 33 -4.71 -0.23 13.13
C TYR A 33 -5.49 0.51 14.24
N SER A 34 -6.64 0.00 14.68
CA SER A 34 -7.47 0.62 15.71
C SER A 34 -7.50 -0.21 16.99
N ASP A 35 -6.35 -0.38 17.64
CA ASP A 35 -6.39 -0.53 19.10
C ASP A 35 -6.33 0.88 19.70
N PRO A 36 -7.46 1.45 20.16
CA PRO A 36 -7.49 2.75 20.80
C PRO A 36 -6.67 2.81 22.10
N GLU A 37 -6.23 1.68 22.67
CA GLU A 37 -5.46 1.67 23.91
C GLU A 37 -3.98 2.06 23.73
N VAL A 38 -3.41 1.99 22.52
CA VAL A 38 -1.98 2.26 22.31
C VAL A 38 -1.66 3.74 22.08
N ARG A 39 -2.66 4.60 21.83
CA ARG A 39 -2.44 6.05 21.78
C ARG A 39 -3.59 6.86 22.38
N PRO A 40 -3.40 7.53 23.53
CA PRO A 40 -4.24 8.64 23.91
C PRO A 40 -3.85 9.87 23.09
N VAL A 41 -4.07 9.86 21.77
CA VAL A 41 -4.27 11.12 21.07
C VAL A 41 -5.62 11.62 21.54
N ARG A 42 -5.68 12.83 22.08
CA ARG A 42 -6.95 13.48 22.40
C ARG A 42 -7.75 13.61 21.09
N SER A 43 -8.55 12.60 20.75
CA SER A 43 -9.37 12.55 19.55
C SER A 43 -10.42 13.63 19.61
N ARG A 44 -10.20 14.77 18.95
CA ARG A 44 -11.31 15.59 18.47
C ARG A 44 -11.70 14.97 17.13
N GLY A 45 -12.72 14.12 17.15
CA GLY A 45 -13.05 13.22 16.05
C GLY A 45 -13.70 13.93 14.88
N GLY A 46 -12.96 14.09 13.76
CA GLY A 46 -13.51 14.51 12.48
C GLY A 46 -14.33 15.79 12.51
N VAL A 47 -15.22 15.92 11.53
CA VAL A 47 -16.28 16.94 11.49
C VAL A 47 -17.52 16.34 12.15
N PRO A 48 -17.92 16.75 13.38
CA PRO A 48 -19.13 16.25 14.01
C PRO A 48 -20.35 16.68 13.22
N VAL A 49 -21.18 15.72 12.82
CA VAL A 49 -22.40 15.96 12.05
C VAL A 49 -23.63 15.47 12.79
N LYS A 50 -24.74 16.18 12.58
CA LYS A 50 -26.08 15.73 12.93
C LYS A 50 -26.87 15.58 11.64
N LEU A 51 -27.34 14.37 11.37
CA LEU A 51 -28.19 14.00 10.25
C LEU A 51 -29.64 13.93 10.72
N THR A 52 -30.57 14.37 9.88
CA THR A 52 -32.01 14.31 10.16
C THR A 52 -32.78 13.99 8.89
N ALA A 53 -33.57 12.91 8.91
CA ALA A 53 -34.46 12.51 7.83
C ALA A 53 -35.79 12.04 8.42
N GLY A 54 -36.87 12.78 8.16
CA GLY A 54 -38.15 12.55 8.84
C GLY A 54 -38.01 12.68 10.37
N ASP A 55 -38.39 11.63 11.09
CA ASP A 55 -38.26 11.53 12.55
C ASP A 55 -36.90 10.95 13.00
N THR A 56 -36.08 10.44 12.06
CA THR A 56 -34.80 9.83 12.36
C THR A 56 -33.72 10.91 12.52
N VAL A 57 -32.99 10.84 13.64
CA VAL A 57 -31.89 11.76 13.96
C VAL A 57 -30.67 10.96 14.36
N VAL A 58 -29.55 11.17 13.67
CA VAL A 58 -28.28 10.47 13.92
C VAL A 58 -27.16 11.48 14.10
N THR A 59 -26.19 11.16 14.95
CA THR A 59 -24.93 11.92 15.06
C THR A 59 -23.75 11.01 14.75
N ARG A 60 -22.84 11.48 13.90
CA ARG A 60 -21.57 10.81 13.59
C ARG A 60 -20.47 11.83 13.35
N SER A 61 -19.27 11.38 13.01
CA SER A 61 -18.22 12.25 12.45
C SER A 61 -17.94 11.89 11.01
N LEU A 62 -17.57 12.88 10.20
CA LEU A 62 -17.05 12.70 8.84
C LEU A 62 -15.56 13.10 8.77
N PRO A 63 -14.76 12.49 7.90
CA PRO A 63 -13.34 12.82 7.78
C PRO A 63 -13.10 14.20 7.14
N ALA A 64 -14.06 14.69 6.34
CA ALA A 64 -13.99 15.97 5.65
C ALA A 64 -15.39 16.61 5.50
N VAL A 65 -15.44 17.88 5.09
CA VAL A 65 -16.67 18.57 4.69
C VAL A 65 -16.94 18.26 3.21
N GLY A 66 -17.26 17.00 2.91
CA GLY A 66 -17.50 16.58 1.54
C GLY A 66 -18.18 15.22 1.44
N PHE A 67 -19.06 15.08 0.45
CA PHE A 67 -19.68 13.81 0.05
C PHE A 67 -20.30 13.96 -1.35
N ASP A 68 -20.45 12.84 -2.06
CA ASP A 68 -21.19 12.72 -3.32
C ASP A 68 -22.01 11.43 -3.26
N LEU A 69 -23.33 11.56 -3.14
CA LEU A 69 -24.25 10.44 -2.95
C LEU A 69 -25.14 10.30 -4.17
N GLU A 70 -25.11 9.12 -4.76
CA GLU A 70 -25.97 8.71 -5.86
C GLU A 70 -27.35 8.24 -5.35
N GLU A 71 -28.26 7.96 -6.28
CA GLU A 71 -29.58 7.44 -5.94
C GLU A 71 -29.45 6.09 -5.22
N GLY A 72 -30.05 5.98 -4.02
CA GLY A 72 -29.95 4.80 -3.17
C GLY A 72 -28.81 4.84 -2.14
N GLU A 73 -27.93 5.84 -2.18
CA GLU A 73 -26.86 6.02 -1.19
C GLU A 73 -27.28 6.97 -0.05
N SER A 74 -26.59 6.85 1.09
CA SER A 74 -26.83 7.65 2.29
C SER A 74 -25.53 7.98 3.05
N LEU A 75 -25.61 8.88 4.02
CA LEU A 75 -24.50 9.23 4.92
C LEU A 75 -24.46 8.38 6.20
N HIS A 76 -25.50 7.61 6.45
CA HIS A 76 -25.59 6.72 7.60
C HIS A 76 -26.63 5.63 7.34
N ARG A 77 -26.39 4.43 7.85
CA ARG A 77 -27.27 3.27 7.66
C ARG A 77 -28.74 3.55 8.02
N ASP A 78 -28.96 4.19 9.18
CA ASP A 78 -30.30 4.50 9.69
C ASP A 78 -30.98 5.69 8.98
N ILE A 79 -30.26 6.40 8.12
CA ILE A 79 -30.82 7.50 7.32
C ILE A 79 -31.21 6.92 5.96
N PRO A 80 -32.51 6.82 5.62
CA PRO A 80 -32.92 6.28 4.33
C PRO A 80 -32.48 7.21 3.19
N PRO A 81 -32.19 6.66 1.99
CA PRO A 81 -32.00 7.48 0.80
C PRO A 81 -33.22 8.37 0.55
N GLY A 82 -33.00 9.63 0.16
CA GLY A 82 -34.05 10.62 -0.04
C GLY A 82 -33.77 11.94 0.69
N PRO A 83 -34.81 12.72 1.05
CA PRO A 83 -34.60 14.03 1.67
C PRO A 83 -33.97 13.93 3.06
N PHE A 84 -32.86 14.64 3.26
CA PHE A 84 -32.20 14.75 4.57
C PHE A 84 -31.65 16.16 4.82
N GLU A 85 -31.45 16.48 6.08
CA GLU A 85 -30.65 17.63 6.53
C GLU A 85 -29.39 17.13 7.22
N ILE A 86 -28.24 17.72 6.89
CA ILE A 86 -26.99 17.56 7.61
C ILE A 86 -26.54 18.89 8.20
N MET A 87 -26.22 18.89 9.49
CA MET A 87 -25.59 19.99 10.20
C MET A 87 -24.18 19.59 10.61
N MET A 88 -23.17 20.24 10.04
CA MET A 88 -21.74 20.01 10.30
C MET A 88 -21.18 21.08 11.23
N ASN A 89 -20.59 20.67 12.34
CA ASN A 89 -19.83 21.57 13.23
C ASN A 89 -18.37 21.59 12.78
N VAL A 90 -17.95 22.69 12.15
CA VAL A 90 -16.59 22.86 11.64
C VAL A 90 -15.79 23.66 12.65
N ASP A 91 -14.96 22.95 13.42
CA ASP A 91 -14.03 23.53 14.39
C ASP A 91 -12.65 23.70 13.73
N LEU A 92 -12.27 24.95 13.45
CA LEU A 92 -10.99 25.31 12.84
C LEU A 92 -10.02 25.77 13.93
N GLU A 93 -9.06 24.92 14.29
CA GLU A 93 -7.96 25.28 15.18
C GLU A 93 -6.75 25.73 14.37
N GLN A 94 -6.44 27.03 14.42
CA GLN A 94 -5.43 27.62 13.55
C GLN A 94 -4.39 28.40 14.38
N PRO A 95 -3.08 28.21 14.11
CA PRO A 95 -2.02 28.87 14.88
C PRO A 95 -1.85 30.36 14.52
N ARG A 96 -2.50 30.83 13.45
CA ARG A 96 -2.41 32.20 12.92
C ARG A 96 -3.77 32.66 12.42
N ASP A 97 -3.94 33.96 12.29
CA ASP A 97 -5.13 34.56 11.69
C ASP A 97 -5.28 34.11 10.23
N LEU A 98 -6.47 33.66 9.86
CA LEU A 98 -6.85 33.38 8.50
C LEU A 98 -7.74 34.51 7.95
N ALA A 99 -7.47 34.93 6.74
CA ALA A 99 -8.31 35.85 5.98
C ALA A 99 -8.60 35.23 4.61
N GLY A 100 -9.85 35.23 4.18
CA GLY A 100 -10.25 34.57 2.94
C GLY A 100 -11.74 34.59 2.72
N ARG A 101 -12.27 33.59 2.01
CA ARG A 101 -13.70 33.32 1.84
C ARG A 101 -13.95 31.86 2.11
N MET A 102 -15.12 31.54 2.64
CA MET A 102 -15.53 30.16 2.88
C MET A 102 -16.86 29.89 2.21
N GLY A 103 -17.10 28.66 1.80
CA GLY A 103 -18.30 28.34 1.05
C GLY A 103 -18.42 26.85 0.75
N ALA A 104 -19.22 26.54 -0.26
CA ALA A 104 -19.33 25.19 -0.78
C ALA A 104 -19.71 25.18 -2.26
N SER A 105 -19.41 24.07 -2.93
CA SER A 105 -20.06 23.62 -4.15
C SER A 105 -21.06 22.51 -3.80
N PHE A 106 -22.29 22.57 -4.30
CA PHE A 106 -23.33 21.59 -3.99
C PHE A 106 -24.41 21.49 -5.06
N THR A 107 -25.16 20.39 -5.07
CA THR A 107 -26.29 20.10 -5.97
C THR A 107 -27.58 19.84 -5.18
N ASN A 108 -28.74 19.92 -5.84
CA ASN A 108 -30.06 19.43 -5.38
C ASN A 108 -30.40 19.73 -3.91
N GLY A 109 -30.31 21.00 -3.52
CA GLY A 109 -30.53 21.34 -2.13
C GLY A 109 -30.28 22.79 -1.76
N GLN A 110 -30.27 23.04 -0.46
CA GLN A 110 -29.99 24.34 0.15
C GLN A 110 -28.76 24.22 1.05
N PHE A 111 -27.90 25.24 1.02
CA PHE A 111 -26.70 25.30 1.84
C PHE A 111 -26.60 26.62 2.59
N SER A 112 -26.09 26.59 3.83
CA SER A 112 -25.76 27.80 4.58
C SER A 112 -24.55 27.61 5.50
N ILE A 113 -23.86 28.71 5.80
CA ILE A 113 -22.83 28.77 6.85
C ILE A 113 -23.28 29.78 7.90
N GLU A 114 -23.23 29.37 9.16
CA GLU A 114 -23.49 30.19 10.33
C GLU A 114 -22.21 30.41 11.14
N ARG A 115 -22.06 31.63 11.66
CA ARG A 115 -21.03 31.99 12.65
C ARG A 115 -21.67 32.75 13.80
N ASN A 116 -21.46 32.27 15.03
CA ASN A 116 -22.06 32.84 16.24
C ASN A 116 -23.59 33.00 16.14
N GLY A 117 -24.26 32.03 15.51
CA GLY A 117 -25.72 32.00 15.32
C GLY A 117 -26.25 32.91 14.20
N ASN A 118 -25.39 33.58 13.43
CA ASN A 118 -25.80 34.38 12.27
C ASN A 118 -25.41 33.68 10.98
N VAL A 119 -26.35 33.57 10.04
CA VAL A 119 -26.07 33.11 8.67
C VAL A 119 -25.19 34.15 7.98
N ILE A 120 -24.01 33.73 7.53
CA ILE A 120 -23.03 34.58 6.83
C ILE A 120 -22.98 34.32 5.33
N VAL A 121 -23.52 33.18 4.88
CA VAL A 121 -23.76 32.87 3.47
C VAL A 121 -24.83 31.79 3.36
N GLU A 122 -25.64 31.84 2.30
CA GLU A 122 -26.63 30.83 1.96
C GLU A 122 -26.81 30.74 0.44
N GLY A 123 -27.36 29.63 -0.05
CA GLY A 123 -27.77 29.48 -1.43
C GLY A 123 -28.55 28.19 -1.70
N VAL A 124 -29.00 28.06 -2.95
CA VAL A 124 -29.84 26.94 -3.42
C VAL A 124 -29.27 26.44 -4.75
N ALA A 125 -29.29 25.11 -4.95
CA ALA A 125 -28.84 24.43 -6.16
C ALA A 125 -29.90 23.44 -6.65
N GLY A 126 -29.98 23.26 -7.97
CA GLY A 126 -30.68 22.14 -8.61
C GLY A 126 -29.66 21.09 -9.08
N GLU A 127 -29.95 20.42 -10.19
CA GLU A 127 -29.03 19.42 -10.77
C GLU A 127 -27.68 20.02 -11.15
N GLU A 128 -27.70 21.23 -11.72
CA GLU A 128 -26.49 22.01 -11.97
C GLU A 128 -25.88 22.50 -10.64
N PRO A 129 -24.59 22.23 -10.39
CA PRO A 129 -23.96 22.57 -9.13
C PRO A 129 -23.90 24.08 -8.91
N ALA A 130 -24.34 24.54 -7.74
CA ALA A 130 -24.16 25.91 -7.30
C ALA A 130 -22.87 26.03 -6.49
N ARG A 131 -22.14 27.13 -6.73
CA ARG A 131 -20.97 27.51 -5.93
C ARG A 131 -21.27 28.79 -5.16
N VAL A 132 -21.24 28.73 -3.84
CA VAL A 132 -21.62 29.82 -2.94
C VAL A 132 -20.47 30.10 -1.97
N MET A 133 -20.06 31.36 -1.82
CA MET A 133 -18.96 31.78 -0.94
C MET A 133 -19.36 33.01 -0.13
N THR A 134 -18.86 33.11 1.10
CA THR A 134 -18.97 34.31 1.92
C THR A 134 -18.30 35.51 1.23
N GLU A 135 -18.68 36.71 1.66
CA GLU A 135 -17.79 37.86 1.57
C GLU A 135 -16.47 37.63 2.31
N SER A 136 -15.54 38.58 2.24
CA SER A 136 -14.26 38.50 2.96
C SER A 136 -14.46 38.17 4.44
N LEU A 137 -14.00 37.00 4.84
CA LEU A 137 -14.09 36.40 6.16
C LEU A 137 -12.73 36.48 6.86
N PHE A 138 -12.75 37.02 8.08
CA PHE A 138 -11.58 37.04 8.98
C PHE A 138 -11.81 36.08 10.15
N LEU A 139 -10.87 35.17 10.35
CA LEU A 139 -10.87 34.12 11.36
C LEU A 139 -9.61 34.30 12.22
N PRO A 140 -9.74 34.87 13.44
CA PRO A 140 -8.61 35.01 14.35
C PRO A 140 -7.95 33.68 14.70
N ALA A 141 -6.66 33.70 15.04
CA ALA A 141 -5.93 32.57 15.58
C ALA A 141 -6.66 31.96 16.80
N GLY A 142 -6.48 30.64 16.99
CA GLY A 142 -7.20 29.86 17.99
C GLY A 142 -8.32 29.04 17.36
N ASN A 143 -9.27 28.60 18.19
CA ASN A 143 -10.39 27.77 17.75
C ASN A 143 -11.56 28.64 17.25
N GLN A 144 -11.93 28.48 15.98
CA GLN A 144 -13.06 29.13 15.34
C GLN A 144 -14.15 28.10 15.03
N LYS A 145 -15.38 28.38 15.49
CA LYS A 145 -16.54 27.50 15.27
C LYS A 145 -17.43 28.03 14.16
N LEU A 146 -17.75 27.17 13.20
CA LEU A 146 -18.69 27.43 12.12
C LEU A 146 -19.69 26.28 12.07
N VAL A 147 -20.94 26.58 11.74
CA VAL A 147 -21.96 25.55 11.49
C VAL A 147 -22.32 25.61 10.01
N MET A 148 -22.14 24.50 9.31
CA MET A 148 -22.56 24.38 7.91
C MET A 148 -23.79 23.49 7.84
N ARG A 149 -24.85 23.96 7.17
CA ARG A 149 -26.06 23.16 6.96
C ARG A 149 -26.23 22.88 5.48
N TYR A 150 -26.59 21.65 5.16
CA TYR A 150 -27.03 21.25 3.83
C TYR A 150 -28.34 20.48 3.94
N ARG A 151 -29.32 20.82 3.11
CA ARG A 151 -30.63 20.18 3.05
C ARG A 151 -30.87 19.69 1.64
N HIS A 152 -30.88 18.37 1.45
CA HIS A 152 -31.23 17.73 0.19
C HIS A 152 -32.75 17.63 0.04
N ASP A 153 -33.25 17.83 -1.16
CA ASP A 153 -34.68 17.86 -1.45
C ASP A 153 -35.30 16.48 -1.72
N GLY A 154 -34.47 15.45 -1.84
CA GLY A 154 -34.86 14.07 -2.12
C GLY A 154 -34.72 13.63 -3.57
N ASN A 155 -34.32 14.50 -4.50
CA ASN A 155 -34.20 14.17 -5.92
C ASN A 155 -32.76 14.29 -6.41
N GLY A 156 -32.34 13.33 -7.24
CA GLY A 156 -31.02 13.34 -7.86
C GLY A 156 -29.85 13.29 -6.88
N VAL A 157 -28.65 13.54 -7.40
CA VAL A 157 -27.39 13.42 -6.67
C VAL A 157 -27.29 14.44 -5.54
N ALA A 158 -26.99 13.99 -4.32
CA ALA A 158 -26.68 14.85 -3.19
C ALA A 158 -25.17 15.04 -3.08
N ARG A 159 -24.65 16.15 -3.63
CA ARG A 159 -23.23 16.47 -3.58
C ARG A 159 -22.97 17.70 -2.74
N LEU A 160 -21.92 17.64 -1.92
CA LEU A 160 -21.38 18.77 -1.18
C LEU A 160 -19.85 18.71 -1.18
N ARG A 161 -19.20 19.83 -1.46
CA ARG A 161 -17.77 20.04 -1.24
C ARG A 161 -17.55 21.37 -0.55
N GLY A 162 -17.07 21.35 0.69
CA GLY A 162 -16.69 22.53 1.44
C GLY A 162 -15.46 23.21 0.84
N LEU A 163 -15.52 24.52 0.67
CA LEU A 163 -14.50 25.32 0.00
C LEU A 163 -13.93 26.41 0.93
N TRP A 164 -12.61 26.57 0.89
CA TRP A 164 -11.86 27.65 1.51
C TRP A 164 -10.98 28.35 0.49
N ARG A 165 -11.10 29.66 0.36
CA ARG A 165 -10.23 30.48 -0.49
C ARG A 165 -9.46 31.48 0.37
N PRO A 166 -8.18 31.21 0.71
CA PRO A 166 -7.33 32.21 1.34
C PRO A 166 -7.32 33.52 0.54
N ARG A 167 -7.14 34.67 1.21
CA ARG A 167 -7.04 35.97 0.55
C ARG A 167 -5.90 36.03 -0.47
N SER A 168 -4.83 35.26 -0.23
CA SER A 168 -3.67 35.14 -1.10
C SER A 168 -3.85 34.13 -2.24
N ALA A 169 -4.92 33.33 -2.25
CA ALA A 169 -5.12 32.25 -3.20
C ALA A 169 -6.07 32.69 -4.33
N ASN A 170 -5.77 32.25 -5.56
CA ASN A 170 -6.63 32.49 -6.72
C ASN A 170 -7.67 31.36 -6.93
N GLY A 171 -7.57 30.25 -6.20
CA GLY A 171 -8.45 29.07 -6.32
C GLY A 171 -9.03 28.60 -4.98
N ASP A 172 -10.08 27.77 -5.05
CA ASP A 172 -10.69 27.18 -3.86
C ASP A 172 -9.94 25.92 -3.40
N LEU A 173 -9.56 25.91 -2.15
CA LEU A 173 -9.03 24.75 -1.46
C LEU A 173 -10.16 24.02 -0.74
N ASP A 174 -9.91 22.76 -0.42
CA ASP A 174 -10.77 22.06 0.52
C ASP A 174 -10.61 22.66 1.93
N ILE A 175 -11.64 22.60 2.76
CA ILE A 175 -11.59 23.20 4.10
C ILE A 175 -10.57 22.42 4.96
N PRO A 176 -9.61 23.12 5.61
CA PRO A 176 -8.61 22.46 6.43
C PRO A 176 -9.26 21.92 7.71
N ILE A 177 -9.36 20.59 7.85
CA ILE A 177 -9.87 19.94 9.05
C ILE A 177 -8.69 19.51 9.94
N PRO A 178 -8.57 20.03 11.18
CA PRO A 178 -7.36 19.84 11.98
C PRO A 178 -7.15 18.42 12.51
N ILE A 179 -8.21 17.63 12.69
CA ILE A 179 -8.15 16.22 13.15
C ILE A 179 -9.33 15.46 12.53
N GLY A 180 -9.06 14.43 11.72
CA GLY A 180 -10.08 13.57 11.11
C GLY A 180 -10.48 12.39 11.97
N SER A 181 -11.64 11.82 11.65
CA SER A 181 -12.10 10.51 12.10
C SER A 181 -13.07 9.98 11.05
N PHE A 182 -13.05 8.68 10.79
CA PHE A 182 -14.09 8.06 9.97
C PHE A 182 -15.47 8.02 10.67
N GLY A 183 -15.50 8.24 11.99
CA GLY A 183 -16.75 8.31 12.77
C GLY A 183 -17.58 7.03 12.70
N VAL A 184 -16.91 5.88 12.67
CA VAL A 184 -17.52 4.55 12.56
C VAL A 184 -17.94 4.07 13.94
N ASP A 185 -19.22 3.76 14.10
CA ASP A 185 -19.77 3.25 15.35
C ASP A 185 -19.55 1.73 15.53
N SER A 186 -19.90 1.21 16.69
CA SER A 186 -19.77 -0.21 17.07
C SER A 186 -20.54 -1.14 16.16
N VAL A 187 -21.79 -0.81 15.81
CA VAL A 187 -22.62 -1.62 14.91
C VAL A 187 -21.98 -1.76 13.52
N THR A 188 -21.47 -0.67 12.93
CA THR A 188 -20.78 -0.73 11.63
C THR A 188 -19.47 -1.53 11.74
N ARG A 189 -18.68 -1.36 12.81
CA ARG A 189 -17.49 -2.18 13.06
C ARG A 189 -17.85 -3.66 13.23
N GLY A 190 -18.94 -3.97 13.92
CA GLY A 190 -19.49 -5.31 14.09
C GLY A 190 -19.78 -5.98 12.76
N GLY A 191 -20.45 -5.27 11.85
CA GLY A 191 -20.67 -5.71 10.47
C GLY A 191 -19.37 -6.00 9.73
N TRP A 192 -18.33 -5.16 9.90
CA TRP A 192 -17.02 -5.41 9.31
C TRP A 192 -16.32 -6.64 9.89
N TYR A 193 -16.48 -6.94 11.19
CA TYR A 193 -15.97 -8.18 11.76
C TYR A 193 -16.74 -9.39 11.24
N VAL A 194 -18.07 -9.32 11.13
CA VAL A 194 -18.90 -10.38 10.53
C VAL A 194 -18.44 -10.68 9.09
N ALA A 195 -18.20 -9.65 8.29
CA ALA A 195 -17.64 -9.78 6.94
C ALA A 195 -16.19 -10.31 6.97
N GLY A 196 -15.32 -9.74 7.79
CA GLY A 196 -13.89 -10.08 7.86
C GLY A 196 -13.59 -11.48 8.41
N LEU A 197 -14.48 -12.02 9.24
CA LEU A 197 -14.48 -13.40 9.76
C LEU A 197 -15.27 -14.36 8.88
N ASN A 198 -15.95 -13.83 7.87
CA ASN A 198 -16.68 -14.57 6.85
C ASN A 198 -17.87 -15.36 7.45
N CYS A 199 -18.50 -14.84 8.51
CA CYS A 199 -19.57 -15.52 9.24
C CYS A 199 -20.73 -15.91 8.33
N ILE A 200 -21.08 -15.03 7.37
CA ILE A 200 -22.21 -15.21 6.45
C ILE A 200 -22.02 -16.34 5.43
N ARG A 201 -20.80 -16.89 5.27
CA ARG A 201 -20.57 -18.05 4.37
C ARG A 201 -20.98 -19.37 4.98
N CYS A 202 -21.00 -19.45 6.31
CA CYS A 202 -21.61 -20.56 7.02
C CYS A 202 -23.07 -20.20 7.31
N HIS A 203 -23.30 -19.03 7.92
CA HIS A 203 -24.62 -18.54 8.28
C HIS A 203 -25.23 -17.75 7.13
N GLU A 204 -25.72 -18.44 6.11
CA GLU A 204 -26.32 -17.80 4.94
C GLU A 204 -27.39 -16.78 5.37
N ALA A 205 -27.33 -15.60 4.78
CA ALA A 205 -28.29 -14.51 4.95
C ALA A 205 -28.95 -14.25 3.59
N ASP A 206 -30.20 -13.78 3.58
CA ASP A 206 -30.87 -13.39 2.34
C ASP A 206 -30.32 -12.03 1.88
N LEU A 207 -29.22 -12.08 1.13
CA LEU A 207 -28.41 -10.92 0.73
C LEU A 207 -28.92 -10.27 -0.56
N GLU A 208 -30.23 -10.17 -0.80
CA GLU A 208 -30.80 -9.67 -2.07
C GLU A 208 -30.25 -8.28 -2.52
N SER A 209 -29.51 -7.55 -1.67
CA SER A 209 -28.87 -6.26 -1.98
C SER A 209 -27.42 -6.03 -1.50
N ASP A 210 -26.72 -7.02 -0.91
CA ASP A 210 -25.72 -6.68 0.12
C ASP A 210 -24.26 -7.06 -0.19
N HIS A 211 -23.61 -6.24 -1.01
CA HIS A 211 -22.15 -6.25 -1.21
C HIS A 211 -21.32 -5.98 0.06
N TRP A 212 -21.89 -5.35 1.08
CA TRP A 212 -21.19 -4.87 2.29
C TRP A 212 -20.79 -5.99 3.28
N LEU A 213 -21.48 -7.14 3.26
CA LEU A 213 -21.12 -8.31 4.08
C LEU A 213 -20.26 -9.34 3.33
N ALA A 214 -19.96 -9.11 2.05
CA ALA A 214 -19.13 -10.02 1.26
C ALA A 214 -17.72 -10.13 1.85
N GLY A 215 -17.52 -11.18 2.65
CA GLY A 215 -16.28 -11.42 3.37
C GLY A 215 -15.10 -11.81 2.49
N ALA A 216 -13.89 -11.57 3.01
CA ALA A 216 -12.67 -12.08 2.39
C ALA A 216 -12.56 -13.59 2.62
N GLY A 217 -12.46 -14.36 1.53
CA GLY A 217 -12.19 -15.79 1.58
C GLY A 217 -10.81 -16.10 2.16
N GLY A 218 -10.65 -17.35 2.61
CA GLY A 218 -9.37 -17.92 2.96
C GLY A 218 -8.46 -18.10 1.73
N PRO A 219 -7.14 -18.33 1.93
CA PRO A 219 -6.23 -18.63 0.84
C PRO A 219 -6.70 -19.79 -0.04
N VAL A 220 -6.42 -19.70 -1.35
CA VAL A 220 -6.63 -20.81 -2.29
C VAL A 220 -5.74 -21.99 -1.89
N LEU A 221 -6.35 -23.14 -1.64
CA LEU A 221 -5.68 -24.37 -1.20
C LEU A 221 -5.44 -25.36 -2.33
N THR A 222 -5.92 -25.10 -3.54
CA THR A 222 -5.56 -25.87 -4.74
C THR A 222 -4.03 -25.94 -4.87
N GLY A 223 -3.47 -27.16 -4.84
CA GLY A 223 -2.01 -27.37 -4.88
C GLY A 223 -1.25 -27.05 -3.59
N VAL A 224 -1.91 -26.90 -2.43
CA VAL A 224 -1.25 -26.49 -1.18
C VAL A 224 -0.13 -27.44 -0.75
N GLY A 225 -0.22 -28.72 -1.10
CA GLY A 225 0.81 -29.72 -0.82
C GLY A 225 2.20 -29.38 -1.39
N SER A 226 2.26 -28.58 -2.46
CA SER A 226 3.51 -28.07 -3.03
C SER A 226 4.05 -26.82 -2.37
N ARG A 227 3.25 -26.15 -1.54
CA ARG A 227 3.60 -24.85 -0.95
C ARG A 227 3.85 -24.92 0.55
N VAL A 228 3.28 -25.93 1.23
CA VAL A 228 3.25 -26.00 2.70
C VAL A 228 3.67 -27.40 3.18
N GLY A 229 4.63 -27.44 4.11
CA GLY A 229 5.14 -28.68 4.71
C GLY A 229 4.12 -29.35 5.64
N SER A 230 4.16 -30.68 5.71
CA SER A 230 3.12 -31.45 6.42
C SER A 230 3.13 -31.19 7.92
N GLN A 231 4.31 -31.01 8.52
CA GLN A 231 4.40 -30.75 9.95
C GLN A 231 3.85 -29.37 10.33
N TRP A 232 4.07 -28.37 9.47
CA TRP A 232 3.45 -27.06 9.66
C TRP A 232 1.92 -27.16 9.57
N LEU A 233 1.39 -27.93 8.62
CA LEU A 233 -0.07 -28.17 8.52
C LEU A 233 -0.63 -28.81 9.79
N ARG A 234 0.05 -29.82 10.35
CA ARG A 234 -0.35 -30.44 11.62
C ARG A 234 -0.42 -29.42 12.75
N THR A 235 0.63 -28.63 12.94
CA THR A 235 0.66 -27.62 14.02
C THR A 235 -0.38 -26.52 13.78
N TRP A 236 -0.53 -26.07 12.54
CA TRP A 236 -1.50 -25.03 12.17
C TRP A 236 -2.95 -25.50 12.38
N LEU A 237 -3.30 -26.73 12.01
CA LEU A 237 -4.65 -27.26 12.20
C LEU A 237 -5.01 -27.48 13.67
N LYS A 238 -4.02 -27.77 14.52
CA LYS A 238 -4.21 -27.91 15.98
C LYS A 238 -4.56 -26.58 16.64
N ASP A 239 -3.78 -25.55 16.38
CA ASP A 239 -4.01 -24.21 16.94
C ASP A 239 -3.40 -23.12 16.02
N PRO A 240 -4.20 -22.56 15.09
CA PRO A 240 -3.73 -21.48 14.21
C PRO A 240 -3.23 -20.25 14.99
N SER A 241 -3.89 -19.92 16.10
CA SER A 241 -3.62 -18.71 16.89
C SER A 241 -2.30 -18.78 17.66
N SER A 242 -1.84 -19.99 18.00
CA SER A 242 -0.51 -20.21 18.58
C SER A 242 0.64 -19.83 17.63
N LEU A 243 0.42 -19.97 16.31
CA LEU A 243 1.41 -19.63 15.30
C LEU A 243 1.26 -18.20 14.78
N LYS A 244 0.01 -17.71 14.69
CA LYS A 244 -0.35 -16.35 14.25
C LYS A 244 -1.53 -15.83 15.09
N PRO A 245 -1.27 -15.08 16.16
CA PRO A 245 -2.33 -14.58 17.06
C PRO A 245 -3.43 -13.78 16.36
N GLU A 246 -3.08 -13.07 15.28
CA GLU A 246 -3.97 -12.21 14.49
C GLU A 246 -4.75 -12.95 13.39
N THR A 247 -4.60 -14.27 13.28
CA THR A 247 -5.24 -15.06 12.23
C THR A 247 -6.77 -14.97 12.26
N SER A 248 -7.40 -14.82 11.09
CA SER A 248 -8.86 -14.94 10.95
C SER A 248 -9.32 -16.39 10.78
N MET A 249 -8.39 -17.35 10.64
CA MET A 249 -8.75 -18.77 10.60
C MET A 249 -9.13 -19.26 12.00
N PRO A 250 -10.35 -19.76 12.22
CA PRO A 250 -10.76 -20.29 13.53
C PRO A 250 -10.05 -21.60 13.84
N SER A 251 -9.98 -21.96 15.12
CA SER A 251 -9.66 -23.32 15.54
C SER A 251 -10.86 -24.22 15.28
N LEU A 252 -10.66 -25.28 14.48
CA LEU A 252 -11.69 -26.27 14.11
C LEU A 252 -11.59 -27.57 14.92
N PHE A 253 -10.57 -27.67 15.78
CA PHE A 253 -10.23 -28.86 16.58
C PHE A 253 -10.04 -28.49 18.06
N HIS A 254 -10.76 -27.48 18.54
CA HIS A 254 -10.72 -27.09 19.95
C HIS A 254 -11.55 -28.05 20.81
N GLY A 255 -11.21 -28.19 22.10
CA GLY A 255 -11.79 -29.22 22.97
C GLY A 255 -10.97 -30.51 22.96
N GLU A 256 -11.60 -31.66 22.66
CA GLU A 256 -10.88 -32.92 22.46
C GLU A 256 -10.22 -32.93 21.07
N ILE A 257 -8.89 -32.80 21.05
CA ILE A 257 -8.12 -32.78 19.80
C ILE A 257 -8.21 -34.16 19.13
N ASP A 258 -8.84 -34.21 17.96
CA ASP A 258 -8.89 -35.38 17.10
C ASP A 258 -7.64 -35.46 16.20
N ASP A 259 -6.57 -36.03 16.76
CA ASP A 259 -5.31 -36.20 16.05
C ASP A 259 -5.43 -37.03 14.76
N GLU A 260 -6.38 -37.99 14.69
CA GLU A 260 -6.58 -38.80 13.48
C GLU A 260 -7.26 -38.00 12.37
N ALA A 261 -8.27 -37.19 12.68
CA ALA A 261 -8.91 -36.31 11.71
C ALA A 261 -7.95 -35.23 11.18
N ILE A 262 -7.10 -34.68 12.06
CA ILE A 262 -6.02 -33.76 11.65
C ILE A 262 -5.05 -34.47 10.70
N GLU A 263 -4.66 -35.70 11.01
CA GLU A 263 -3.72 -36.44 10.16
C GLU A 263 -4.33 -36.79 8.81
N ASP A 264 -5.59 -37.23 8.78
CA ASP A 264 -6.33 -37.48 7.54
C ASP A 264 -6.42 -36.22 6.67
N LEU A 265 -6.70 -35.05 7.26
CA LEU A 265 -6.66 -33.76 6.57
C LEU A 265 -5.28 -33.44 6.01
N VAL A 266 -4.20 -33.69 6.77
CA VAL A 266 -2.83 -33.43 6.32
C VAL A 266 -2.48 -34.31 5.12
N HIS A 267 -2.80 -35.60 5.15
CA HIS A 267 -2.61 -36.47 3.98
C HIS A 267 -3.42 -35.99 2.78
N PHE A 268 -4.67 -35.56 2.99
CA PHE A 268 -5.50 -35.02 1.91
C PHE A 268 -4.90 -33.73 1.32
N LEU A 269 -4.56 -32.73 2.13
CA LEU A 269 -4.00 -31.46 1.67
C LEU A 269 -2.65 -31.66 0.96
N CYS A 270 -1.76 -32.50 1.51
CA CYS A 270 -0.49 -32.84 0.88
C CYS A 270 -0.66 -33.59 -0.45
N SER A 271 -1.78 -34.30 -0.66
CA SER A 271 -2.07 -34.99 -1.93
C SER A 271 -2.51 -34.06 -3.07
N THR A 272 -2.80 -32.78 -2.77
CA THR A 272 -3.29 -31.82 -3.78
C THR A 272 -2.19 -31.27 -4.69
N GLY A 273 -0.92 -31.61 -4.43
CA GLY A 273 0.25 -31.24 -5.24
C GLY A 273 1.46 -32.12 -4.95
N ASP A 274 2.61 -31.79 -5.51
CA ASP A 274 3.90 -32.43 -5.20
C ASP A 274 4.29 -32.11 -3.75
N THR A 275 4.28 -33.09 -2.85
CA THR A 275 4.54 -32.86 -1.42
C THR A 275 5.93 -32.27 -1.16
N VAL A 276 6.00 -31.11 -0.50
CA VAL A 276 7.25 -30.48 -0.05
C VAL A 276 7.48 -30.67 1.45
N GLU A 277 8.75 -30.75 1.87
CA GLU A 277 9.12 -30.84 3.29
C GLU A 277 10.28 -29.90 3.61
N PRO A 278 10.01 -28.61 3.87
CA PRO A 278 11.04 -27.60 4.13
C PRO A 278 12.00 -27.96 5.26
N LEU A 279 11.49 -28.62 6.31
CA LEU A 279 12.26 -29.05 7.47
C LEU A 279 13.27 -30.17 7.15
N LEU A 280 13.03 -30.94 6.08
CA LEU A 280 13.95 -31.97 5.57
C LEU A 280 14.79 -31.46 4.38
N GLN A 281 14.30 -30.45 3.68
CA GLN A 281 14.85 -29.93 2.43
C GLN A 281 15.42 -28.52 2.63
N GLN A 282 16.34 -28.35 3.60
CA GLN A 282 17.00 -27.06 3.80
C GLN A 282 17.88 -26.73 2.61
N GLU A 283 17.43 -25.79 1.78
CA GLU A 283 18.19 -25.27 0.65
C GLU A 283 19.47 -24.58 1.14
N GLN A 284 20.61 -24.93 0.55
CA GLN A 284 21.83 -24.12 0.72
C GLN A 284 21.68 -22.84 -0.11
N VAL A 285 21.83 -21.69 0.54
CA VAL A 285 21.66 -20.39 -0.09
C VAL A 285 22.90 -19.54 0.10
N ASP A 286 23.29 -18.84 -0.96
CA ASP A 286 24.34 -17.84 -0.92
C ASP A 286 24.02 -16.75 0.14
N GLN A 287 24.97 -16.48 1.03
CA GLN A 287 24.84 -15.44 2.04
C GLN A 287 24.60 -14.07 1.39
N THR A 288 25.19 -13.79 0.22
CA THR A 288 24.96 -12.53 -0.50
C THR A 288 23.49 -12.37 -0.91
N LEU A 289 22.81 -13.46 -1.26
CA LEU A 289 21.39 -13.44 -1.60
C LEU A 289 20.54 -13.10 -0.35
N VAL A 290 20.89 -13.68 0.80
CA VAL A 290 20.23 -13.41 2.09
C VAL A 290 20.42 -11.95 2.52
N GLU A 291 21.63 -11.41 2.44
CA GLU A 291 21.90 -10.00 2.76
C GLU A 291 21.18 -9.05 1.79
N THR A 292 21.08 -9.42 0.52
CA THR A 292 20.30 -8.65 -0.46
C THR A 292 18.82 -8.65 -0.08
N GLY A 293 18.27 -9.81 0.29
CA GLY A 293 16.90 -9.95 0.78
C GLY A 293 16.61 -9.13 2.02
N LYS A 294 17.55 -9.10 2.97
CA LYS A 294 17.49 -8.28 4.17
C LYS A 294 17.32 -6.79 3.83
N ILE A 295 18.10 -6.28 2.89
CA ILE A 295 18.00 -4.87 2.45
C ILE A 295 16.69 -4.64 1.69
N LEU A 296 16.33 -5.54 0.77
CA LEU A 296 15.14 -5.38 -0.07
C LEU A 296 13.85 -5.40 0.74
N TYR A 297 13.71 -6.30 1.72
CA TYR A 297 12.54 -6.35 2.62
C TYR A 297 12.23 -4.97 3.23
N HIS A 298 13.27 -4.27 3.69
CA HIS A 298 13.11 -2.93 4.28
C HIS A 298 12.96 -1.84 3.22
N LYS A 299 13.67 -1.93 2.08
CA LYS A 299 13.58 -0.92 1.02
C LYS A 299 12.24 -0.91 0.32
N VAL A 300 11.73 -2.08 -0.10
CA VAL A 300 10.50 -2.16 -0.90
C VAL A 300 9.23 -1.87 -0.10
N GLY A 301 9.30 -1.96 1.24
CA GLY A 301 8.20 -1.59 2.13
C GLY A 301 7.51 -2.73 2.90
N CYS A 302 8.05 -3.96 2.88
CA CYS A 302 7.42 -5.09 3.59
C CYS A 302 7.23 -4.80 5.09
N PHE A 303 8.15 -4.01 5.67
CA PHE A 303 8.13 -3.60 7.07
C PHE A 303 6.90 -2.78 7.45
N ALA A 304 6.23 -2.10 6.51
CA ALA A 304 5.08 -1.26 6.83
C ALA A 304 3.90 -2.07 7.38
N CYS A 305 3.74 -3.32 6.91
CA CYS A 305 2.72 -4.25 7.40
C CYS A 305 3.29 -5.30 8.37
N HIS A 306 4.50 -5.79 8.10
CA HIS A 306 5.11 -6.90 8.87
C HIS A 306 6.06 -6.44 9.98
N GLY A 307 6.28 -5.14 10.12
CA GLY A 307 7.25 -4.56 11.04
C GLY A 307 8.69 -4.66 10.52
N PRO A 308 9.59 -3.76 10.95
CA PRO A 308 11.01 -3.91 10.69
C PRO A 308 11.54 -5.16 11.40
N LEU A 309 12.42 -5.92 10.75
CA LEU A 309 13.02 -7.14 11.34
C LEU A 309 14.46 -6.90 11.80
N GLU A 310 15.04 -5.76 11.42
CA GLU A 310 16.40 -5.35 11.66
C GLU A 310 16.41 -3.87 12.06
N ARG A 311 17.35 -3.48 12.92
CA ARG A 311 17.62 -2.06 13.18
C ARG A 311 18.19 -1.38 11.94
N ARG A 312 17.92 -0.09 11.77
CA ARG A 312 18.45 0.72 10.65
C ARG A 312 19.97 0.68 10.52
N GLY A 313 20.69 0.78 11.63
CA GLY A 313 22.16 0.67 11.64
C GLY A 313 22.72 -0.65 11.11
N ALA A 314 21.91 -1.72 11.06
CA ALA A 314 22.27 -3.02 10.48
C ALA A 314 21.92 -3.14 8.99
N LEU A 315 21.38 -2.08 8.36
CA LEU A 315 20.94 -2.03 6.98
C LEU A 315 21.81 -1.06 6.18
N ALA A 316 22.43 -1.56 5.11
CA ALA A 316 23.23 -0.71 4.23
C ALA A 316 22.36 0.40 3.59
N GLY A 317 22.75 1.66 3.82
CA GLY A 317 22.09 2.85 3.26
C GLY A 317 20.96 3.45 4.11
N PHE A 318 20.68 2.96 5.33
CA PHE A 318 19.58 3.46 6.17
C PHE A 318 19.99 4.50 7.24
N GLY A 319 21.26 4.92 7.24
CA GLY A 319 21.82 5.74 8.32
C GLY A 319 21.84 5.00 9.67
N SER A 320 22.49 5.57 10.68
CA SER A 320 22.48 5.02 12.04
C SER A 320 22.17 6.14 13.02
N LEU A 321 21.14 5.97 13.84
CA LEU A 321 21.00 6.77 15.06
C LEU A 321 21.66 6.01 16.22
N THR A 322 22.22 6.74 17.18
CA THR A 322 22.90 6.16 18.36
C THR A 322 21.96 5.40 19.30
N GLU A 323 20.65 5.55 19.12
CA GLU A 323 19.59 5.00 19.98
C GLU A 323 18.45 4.36 19.14
N ASP A 324 18.74 3.73 18.00
CA ASP A 324 17.70 2.98 17.28
C ASP A 324 17.15 1.85 18.18
N PRO A 325 15.86 1.89 18.57
CA PRO A 325 15.31 0.87 19.45
C PRO A 325 15.25 -0.49 18.73
N GLU A 326 15.18 -1.58 19.50
CA GLU A 326 14.98 -2.90 18.90
C GLU A 326 13.64 -2.94 18.16
N PRO A 327 13.59 -3.52 16.95
CA PRO A 327 12.33 -3.75 16.26
C PRO A 327 11.44 -4.69 17.07
N GLY A 328 10.20 -4.26 17.34
CA GLY A 328 9.14 -5.13 17.84
C GLY A 328 8.48 -5.93 16.72
N PRO A 329 7.64 -6.93 17.06
CA PRO A 329 6.81 -7.60 16.07
C PRO A 329 5.88 -6.58 15.39
N GLY A 330 5.78 -6.64 14.07
CA GLY A 330 4.78 -5.85 13.34
C GLY A 330 3.35 -6.34 13.59
N PRO A 331 2.34 -5.58 13.17
CA PRO A 331 0.93 -5.92 13.39
C PRO A 331 0.51 -7.21 12.68
N ILE A 332 1.21 -7.60 11.60
CA ILE A 332 0.97 -8.85 10.88
C ILE A 332 2.20 -9.75 11.02
N SER A 333 2.08 -10.81 11.79
CA SER A 333 3.15 -11.76 12.05
C SER A 333 3.46 -12.61 10.82
N LEU A 334 4.75 -12.77 10.54
CA LEU A 334 5.21 -13.69 9.50
C LEU A 334 5.09 -15.16 9.95
N GLY A 335 5.18 -15.43 11.25
CA GLY A 335 5.30 -16.79 11.81
C GLY A 335 6.62 -17.48 11.40
N PRO A 336 6.80 -18.77 11.76
CA PRO A 336 8.01 -19.54 11.42
C PRO A 336 7.99 -20.03 9.96
N LEU A 337 8.35 -19.15 9.00
CA LEU A 337 8.26 -19.46 7.57
C LEU A 337 9.20 -20.59 7.15
N GLY A 338 10.32 -20.78 7.84
CA GLY A 338 11.25 -21.88 7.57
C GLY A 338 10.74 -23.27 7.94
N ALA A 339 9.71 -23.36 8.79
CA ALA A 339 8.95 -24.60 8.96
C ALA A 339 7.81 -24.73 7.94
N LYS A 340 7.27 -23.60 7.47
CA LYS A 340 6.08 -23.55 6.62
C LYS A 340 6.35 -23.95 5.18
N THR A 341 7.33 -23.31 4.55
CA THR A 341 7.47 -23.31 3.09
C THR A 341 8.94 -23.27 2.66
N THR A 342 9.19 -23.52 1.38
CA THR A 342 10.54 -23.44 0.79
C THR A 342 10.82 -22.02 0.28
N ILE A 343 12.07 -21.76 -0.13
CA ILE A 343 12.43 -20.44 -0.66
C ILE A 343 11.81 -20.23 -2.04
N GLY A 344 11.79 -21.26 -2.88
CA GLY A 344 11.17 -21.21 -4.20
C GLY A 344 9.68 -20.86 -4.14
N GLU A 345 8.94 -21.54 -3.26
CA GLU A 345 7.49 -21.34 -3.13
C GLU A 345 7.14 -20.00 -2.49
N LEU A 346 7.90 -19.56 -1.48
CA LEU A 346 7.73 -18.21 -0.94
C LEU A 346 8.07 -17.14 -2.00
N ALA A 347 9.09 -17.36 -2.83
CA ALA A 347 9.43 -16.44 -3.91
C ALA A 347 8.35 -16.36 -5.00
N ALA A 348 7.69 -17.48 -5.31
CA ALA A 348 6.55 -17.50 -6.23
C ALA A 348 5.36 -16.73 -5.65
N PHE A 349 5.01 -16.97 -4.38
CA PHE A 349 3.97 -16.22 -3.68
C PHE A 349 4.25 -14.71 -3.61
N LEU A 350 5.50 -14.31 -3.36
CA LEU A 350 5.87 -12.89 -3.29
C LEU A 350 5.84 -12.18 -4.65
N GLN A 351 5.97 -12.92 -5.76
CA GLN A 351 5.85 -12.36 -7.12
C GLN A 351 4.38 -12.12 -7.50
N ASP A 352 3.50 -13.05 -7.14
CA ASP A 352 2.07 -12.96 -7.43
C ASP A 352 1.24 -13.46 -6.23
N PRO A 353 1.03 -12.60 -5.22
CA PRO A 353 0.31 -13.00 -4.03
C PRO A 353 -1.19 -13.22 -4.29
N HIS A 354 -1.75 -12.58 -5.32
CA HIS A 354 -3.19 -12.64 -5.64
C HIS A 354 -3.62 -14.02 -6.14
N GLN A 355 -2.73 -14.80 -6.75
CA GLN A 355 -3.01 -16.22 -7.08
C GLN A 355 -3.36 -17.05 -5.84
N THR A 356 -2.74 -16.78 -4.69
CA THR A 356 -3.03 -17.50 -3.44
C THR A 356 -4.02 -16.74 -2.55
N ARG A 357 -4.06 -15.41 -2.65
CA ARG A 357 -4.88 -14.51 -1.83
C ARG A 357 -5.57 -13.45 -2.71
N PRO A 358 -6.64 -13.83 -3.42
CA PRO A 358 -7.29 -12.94 -4.39
C PRO A 358 -7.95 -11.70 -3.76
N HIS A 359 -8.21 -11.72 -2.45
CA HIS A 359 -8.85 -10.62 -1.72
C HIS A 359 -7.88 -9.51 -1.26
N GLY A 360 -6.67 -9.41 -1.82
CA GLY A 360 -5.78 -8.24 -1.64
C GLY A 360 -5.19 -8.02 -0.24
N ARG A 361 -5.42 -8.90 0.76
CA ARG A 361 -4.79 -8.78 2.10
C ARG A 361 -3.26 -8.82 2.06
N MET A 362 -2.68 -9.51 1.08
CA MET A 362 -1.26 -9.38 0.72
C MET A 362 -1.20 -8.80 -0.68
N PRO A 363 -0.88 -7.50 -0.84
CA PRO A 363 -0.82 -6.88 -2.16
C PRO A 363 0.48 -7.21 -2.91
N SER A 364 0.48 -7.03 -4.22
CA SER A 364 1.68 -7.10 -5.06
C SER A 364 2.60 -5.90 -4.79
N LEU A 365 3.85 -6.18 -4.42
CA LEU A 365 4.94 -5.18 -4.38
C LEU A 365 5.73 -5.14 -5.70
N GLN A 366 5.22 -5.80 -6.75
CA GLN A 366 5.78 -5.78 -8.10
C GLN A 366 7.25 -6.21 -8.09
N LEU A 367 7.52 -7.32 -7.40
CA LEU A 367 8.87 -7.82 -7.20
C LEU A 367 9.34 -8.58 -8.44
N SER A 368 10.55 -8.28 -8.91
CA SER A 368 11.19 -9.14 -9.92
C SER A 368 11.51 -10.52 -9.34
N PRO A 369 11.71 -11.55 -10.18
CA PRO A 369 12.02 -12.90 -9.71
C PRO A 369 13.23 -12.98 -8.76
N ILE A 370 14.26 -12.16 -9.00
CA ILE A 370 15.44 -12.13 -8.14
C ILE A 370 15.19 -11.40 -6.81
N GLU A 371 14.38 -10.34 -6.81
CA GLU A 371 14.02 -9.63 -5.59
C GLU A 371 13.18 -10.52 -4.68
N ALA A 372 12.15 -11.16 -5.25
CA ALA A 372 11.29 -12.09 -4.51
C ALA A 372 12.09 -13.27 -3.94
N ARG A 373 13.00 -13.87 -4.73
CA ARG A 373 13.86 -14.95 -4.23
C ARG A 373 14.82 -14.49 -3.13
N SER A 374 15.36 -13.29 -3.24
CA SER A 374 16.24 -12.72 -2.22
C SER A 374 15.48 -12.50 -0.90
N ILE A 375 14.31 -11.86 -0.97
CA ILE A 375 13.46 -11.63 0.20
C ILE A 375 13.01 -12.97 0.81
N ALA A 376 12.58 -13.93 -0.01
CA ALA A 376 12.19 -15.25 0.45
C ALA A 376 13.31 -15.97 1.22
N ALA A 377 14.53 -15.97 0.66
CA ALA A 377 15.71 -16.54 1.31
C ALA A 377 16.00 -15.89 2.67
N TYR A 378 15.89 -14.56 2.75
CA TYR A 378 16.04 -13.83 4.01
C TYR A 378 14.96 -14.22 5.02
N LEU A 379 13.68 -14.19 4.63
CA LEU A 379 12.56 -14.42 5.53
C LEU A 379 12.52 -15.85 6.08
N VAL A 380 12.74 -16.86 5.23
CA VAL A 380 12.81 -18.27 5.64
C VAL A 380 13.90 -18.46 6.71
N ARG A 381 15.07 -17.85 6.52
CA ARG A 381 16.18 -17.96 7.46
C ARG A 381 16.00 -17.13 8.73
N ARG A 382 15.44 -15.92 8.59
CA ARG A 382 15.27 -14.96 9.70
C ARG A 382 14.17 -15.37 10.67
N THR A 383 13.11 -15.98 10.16
CA THR A 383 11.99 -16.48 10.97
C THR A 383 12.24 -17.91 11.46
N GLY A 384 13.01 -18.70 10.71
CA GLY A 384 13.41 -20.05 11.08
C GLY A 384 12.20 -20.99 11.22
N THR A 385 12.38 -22.03 12.02
CA THR A 385 11.40 -23.12 12.20
C THR A 385 10.48 -22.92 13.41
N GLY A 386 10.79 -21.97 14.30
CA GLY A 386 10.15 -21.88 15.61
C GLY A 386 10.28 -23.19 16.40
N ASP A 387 9.27 -23.49 17.22
CA ASP A 387 9.18 -24.72 18.01
C ASP A 387 8.54 -25.89 17.23
N ILE A 388 8.67 -25.90 15.90
CA ILE A 388 8.15 -26.97 15.03
C ILE A 388 9.30 -27.92 14.69
N ASP A 389 9.22 -29.15 15.23
CA ASP A 389 10.21 -30.21 15.00
C ASP A 389 10.15 -30.76 13.58
N ALA A 390 11.29 -31.20 13.03
CA ALA A 390 11.31 -31.85 11.72
C ALA A 390 10.61 -33.22 11.75
N PRO A 391 9.84 -33.58 10.71
CA PRO A 391 9.29 -34.93 10.58
C PRO A 391 10.43 -35.95 10.37
N SER A 392 10.18 -37.23 10.63
CA SER A 392 11.18 -38.30 10.47
C SER A 392 11.46 -38.66 9.01
N SER A 393 10.50 -38.40 8.12
CA SER A 393 10.58 -38.67 6.68
C SER A 393 9.55 -37.83 5.93
N VAL A 394 9.68 -37.79 4.60
CA VAL A 394 8.69 -37.11 3.74
C VAL A 394 7.36 -37.83 3.83
N LEU A 395 6.27 -37.07 4.07
CA LEU A 395 4.94 -37.64 4.10
C LEU A 395 4.58 -38.23 2.74
N VAL A 396 4.12 -39.48 2.75
CA VAL A 396 3.53 -40.12 1.57
C VAL A 396 2.02 -40.16 1.78
N PRO A 397 1.23 -39.39 0.99
CA PRO A 397 -0.22 -39.41 1.08
C PRO A 397 -0.81 -40.83 0.91
N GLU A 398 -1.62 -41.29 1.87
CA GLU A 398 -2.19 -42.64 1.89
C GLU A 398 -3.62 -42.60 1.33
N PRO A 399 -4.00 -43.47 0.37
CA PRO A 399 -5.33 -43.40 -0.27
C PRO A 399 -6.52 -43.35 0.68
N ASP A 400 -6.49 -44.18 1.73
CA ASP A 400 -7.60 -44.23 2.71
C ASP A 400 -7.65 -42.96 3.57
N ARG A 401 -6.50 -42.40 3.94
CA ARG A 401 -6.40 -41.13 4.70
C ARG A 401 -6.83 -39.95 3.85
N ILE A 402 -6.45 -39.92 2.56
CA ILE A 402 -6.89 -38.90 1.59
C ILE A 402 -8.43 -38.89 1.49
N ALA A 403 -9.05 -40.06 1.39
CA ALA A 403 -10.50 -40.18 1.30
C ALA A 403 -11.19 -39.65 2.55
N ARG A 404 -10.68 -39.97 3.75
CA ARG A 404 -11.21 -39.46 5.02
C ARG A 404 -10.96 -37.97 5.21
N GLY A 405 -9.76 -37.48 4.90
CA GLY A 405 -9.42 -36.07 4.98
C GLY A 405 -10.26 -35.20 4.06
N ARG A 406 -10.61 -35.69 2.86
CA ARG A 406 -11.58 -35.03 1.98
C ARG A 406 -12.95 -34.88 2.65
N MET A 407 -13.42 -35.92 3.35
CA MET A 407 -14.70 -35.87 4.07
C MET A 407 -14.62 -34.87 5.24
N GLU A 408 -13.54 -34.89 6.02
CA GLU A 408 -13.29 -33.93 7.11
C GLU A 408 -13.27 -32.49 6.60
N PHE A 409 -12.60 -32.23 5.47
CA PHE A 409 -12.52 -30.89 4.87
C PHE A 409 -13.91 -30.31 4.54
N SER A 410 -14.78 -31.16 3.98
CA SER A 410 -16.14 -30.76 3.61
C SER A 410 -17.06 -30.66 4.83
N ALA A 411 -16.98 -31.61 5.76
CA ALA A 411 -17.85 -31.67 6.94
C ALA A 411 -17.54 -30.57 7.97
N ARG A 412 -16.28 -30.16 8.11
CA ARG A 412 -15.84 -29.09 9.01
C ARG A 412 -15.95 -27.69 8.41
N GLY A 413 -16.52 -27.56 7.21
CA GLY A 413 -16.79 -26.26 6.61
C GLY A 413 -15.55 -25.54 6.07
N CYS A 414 -14.41 -26.22 5.88
CA CYS A 414 -13.20 -25.59 5.33
C CYS A 414 -13.47 -24.93 3.96
N ALA A 415 -14.32 -25.56 3.15
CA ALA A 415 -14.76 -25.08 1.84
C ALA A 415 -15.61 -23.79 1.88
N ASN A 416 -16.15 -23.39 3.03
CA ASN A 416 -16.90 -22.12 3.18
C ASN A 416 -15.96 -20.90 3.09
N CYS A 417 -14.68 -21.09 3.40
CA CYS A 417 -13.66 -20.05 3.33
C CYS A 417 -12.62 -20.34 2.24
N HIS A 418 -12.20 -21.59 2.07
CA HIS A 418 -11.10 -21.96 1.19
C HIS A 418 -11.58 -22.54 -0.13
N GLU A 419 -11.12 -21.95 -1.23
CA GLU A 419 -11.22 -22.58 -2.54
C GLU A 419 -10.21 -23.73 -2.67
N LEU A 420 -10.70 -24.92 -3.04
CA LEU A 420 -9.88 -26.11 -3.24
C LEU A 420 -10.47 -26.96 -4.35
N ASP A 421 -9.73 -27.04 -5.46
CA ASP A 421 -10.03 -27.90 -6.59
C ASP A 421 -9.11 -29.12 -6.58
N VAL A 422 -9.69 -30.29 -6.84
CA VAL A 422 -8.94 -31.53 -7.05
C VAL A 422 -9.33 -32.12 -8.38
N ASN A 423 -8.37 -32.26 -9.30
CA ASN A 423 -8.60 -32.74 -10.67
C ASN A 423 -9.69 -31.93 -11.41
N GLY A 424 -9.74 -30.61 -11.18
CA GLY A 424 -10.71 -29.71 -11.81
C GLY A 424 -12.12 -29.78 -11.21
N VAL A 425 -12.30 -30.42 -10.04
CA VAL A 425 -13.56 -30.46 -9.32
C VAL A 425 -13.41 -29.74 -7.99
N ARG A 426 -14.20 -28.68 -7.81
CA ARG A 426 -14.30 -27.93 -6.55
C ARG A 426 -14.89 -28.80 -5.45
N ILE A 427 -14.36 -28.66 -4.23
CA ILE A 427 -14.94 -29.29 -3.04
C ILE A 427 -15.86 -28.29 -2.36
N ASP A 428 -17.12 -28.69 -2.21
CA ASP A 428 -18.11 -27.91 -1.49
C ASP A 428 -18.20 -28.34 -0.03
N SER A 429 -18.70 -27.43 0.80
CA SER A 429 -19.01 -27.70 2.20
C SER A 429 -20.32 -28.49 2.30
N VAL A 430 -20.39 -29.42 3.25
CA VAL A 430 -21.64 -30.08 3.65
C VAL A 430 -22.03 -29.73 5.09
N MET A 431 -21.34 -28.74 5.67
CA MET A 431 -21.67 -28.22 7.00
C MET A 431 -23.06 -27.58 6.97
N ASN A 432 -23.93 -28.03 7.87
CA ASN A 432 -25.27 -27.50 8.03
C ASN A 432 -25.31 -26.67 9.31
N VAL A 433 -25.45 -25.35 9.18
CA VAL A 433 -25.62 -24.42 10.30
C VAL A 433 -26.87 -23.58 10.08
N PRO A 434 -27.45 -22.98 11.13
CA PRO A 434 -28.60 -22.10 10.95
C PRO A 434 -28.26 -20.86 10.11
N THR A 435 -29.27 -20.28 9.47
CA THR A 435 -29.14 -19.00 8.75
C THR A 435 -28.77 -17.88 9.71
N TRP A 436 -28.22 -16.78 9.20
CA TRP A 436 -27.88 -15.61 10.02
C TRP A 436 -29.10 -15.09 10.80
N ASP A 437 -30.25 -14.94 10.13
CA ASP A 437 -31.50 -14.51 10.79
C ASP A 437 -31.88 -15.42 11.95
N HIS A 438 -31.74 -16.74 11.77
CA HIS A 438 -32.00 -17.69 12.85
C HIS A 438 -31.00 -17.58 14.01
N VAL A 439 -29.72 -17.33 13.72
CA VAL A 439 -28.70 -17.12 14.77
C VAL A 439 -29.04 -15.88 15.60
N VAL A 440 -29.43 -14.79 14.93
CA VAL A 440 -29.80 -13.54 15.57
C VAL A 440 -31.09 -13.70 16.40
N ASP A 441 -32.14 -14.30 15.82
CA ASP A 441 -33.42 -14.56 16.49
C ASP A 441 -33.28 -15.47 17.73
N GLU A 442 -32.57 -16.60 17.61
CA GLU A 442 -32.40 -17.55 18.71
C GLU A 442 -31.37 -17.08 19.75
N GLY A 443 -30.32 -16.35 19.34
CA GLY A 443 -29.28 -15.82 20.21
C GLY A 443 -29.80 -14.71 21.13
N ILE A 444 -30.61 -13.79 20.60
CA ILE A 444 -31.20 -12.68 21.36
C ILE A 444 -32.36 -13.19 22.24
N SER A 445 -33.14 -14.20 21.80
CA SER A 445 -34.29 -14.71 22.54
C SER A 445 -33.95 -15.65 23.73
N ARG A 446 -32.71 -16.18 23.82
CA ARG A 446 -32.34 -17.20 24.81
C ARG A 446 -31.48 -16.74 25.98
N SER A 447 -31.03 -15.49 26.06
CA SER A 447 -30.22 -15.07 27.20
C SER A 447 -30.26 -13.58 27.52
N ASP A 448 -30.44 -13.27 28.81
CA ASP A 448 -30.06 -11.98 29.40
C ASP A 448 -28.52 -11.82 29.51
N ASP A 449 -27.73 -12.79 29.01
CA ASP A 449 -26.28 -12.84 29.00
C ASP A 449 -25.73 -12.97 27.56
N PRO A 450 -25.21 -11.89 26.98
CA PRO A 450 -24.72 -11.85 25.61
C PRO A 450 -23.60 -12.87 25.29
N SER A 451 -22.90 -13.40 26.30
CA SER A 451 -21.88 -14.45 26.12
C SER A 451 -22.42 -15.84 25.74
N SER A 452 -23.74 -15.99 25.57
CA SER A 452 -24.43 -17.24 25.31
C SER A 452 -24.40 -17.70 23.85
N LEU A 453 -24.10 -16.82 22.88
CA LEU A 453 -23.86 -17.22 21.49
C LEU A 453 -22.64 -18.13 21.46
N PRO A 454 -22.79 -19.44 21.19
CA PRO A 454 -21.68 -20.37 21.40
C PRO A 454 -20.46 -20.01 20.54
N CYS A 455 -20.66 -19.45 19.35
CA CYS A 455 -19.59 -18.98 18.46
C CYS A 455 -18.83 -17.72 18.95
N LEU A 456 -19.34 -16.98 19.94
CA LEU A 456 -18.73 -15.75 20.44
C LEU A 456 -18.12 -15.87 21.84
N GLY A 457 -18.30 -16.97 22.58
CA GLY A 457 -17.76 -17.03 23.95
C GLY A 457 -17.52 -18.42 24.54
N GLN A 458 -18.39 -19.39 24.27
CA GLN A 458 -18.24 -20.79 24.71
C GLN A 458 -18.64 -21.71 23.57
N SER A 459 -17.75 -21.88 22.60
CA SER A 459 -18.04 -22.72 21.42
C SER A 459 -18.12 -24.17 21.84
N PRO A 460 -19.14 -24.94 21.43
CA PRO A 460 -19.09 -26.38 21.56
C PRO A 460 -17.89 -26.89 20.74
N PRO A 461 -17.29 -28.04 21.12
CA PRO A 461 -16.11 -28.58 20.44
C PRO A 461 -16.27 -28.71 18.92
N GLU A 462 -17.49 -28.87 18.44
CA GLU A 462 -17.83 -29.06 17.03
C GLU A 462 -17.94 -27.75 16.23
N ALA A 463 -18.03 -26.58 16.89
CA ALA A 463 -18.17 -25.28 16.22
C ALA A 463 -16.80 -24.59 16.01
N PRO A 464 -16.59 -23.78 14.95
CA PRO A 464 -15.37 -23.00 14.81
C PRO A 464 -15.16 -22.00 15.96
N LEU A 465 -13.97 -22.02 16.58
CA LEU A 465 -13.57 -21.07 17.62
C LEU A 465 -12.68 -19.97 17.04
N TYR A 466 -13.21 -18.76 16.93
CA TYR A 466 -12.44 -17.61 16.48
C TYR A 466 -11.70 -16.95 17.65
N ALA A 467 -10.40 -16.68 17.49
CA ALA A 467 -9.67 -15.82 18.42
C ALA A 467 -10.20 -14.38 18.29
N MET A 468 -10.85 -13.84 19.31
CA MET A 468 -11.45 -12.49 19.28
C MET A 468 -11.22 -11.76 20.60
N THR A 469 -11.04 -10.45 20.53
CA THR A 469 -11.00 -9.60 21.73
C THR A 469 -12.40 -9.47 22.34
N SER A 470 -12.53 -8.91 23.54
CA SER A 470 -13.86 -8.59 24.10
C SER A 470 -14.57 -7.53 23.26
N THR A 471 -13.87 -6.49 22.83
CA THR A 471 -14.45 -5.40 22.02
C THR A 471 -14.94 -5.89 20.65
N GLU A 472 -14.19 -6.79 20.00
CA GLU A 472 -14.63 -7.39 18.73
C GLU A 472 -15.94 -8.17 18.90
N ARG A 473 -16.07 -8.90 20.01
CA ARG A 473 -17.29 -9.62 20.33
C ARG A 473 -18.44 -8.67 20.61
N ASP A 474 -18.23 -7.68 21.47
CA ASP A 474 -19.25 -6.69 21.82
C ASP A 474 -19.76 -5.95 20.57
N ASP A 475 -18.86 -5.53 19.65
CA ASP A 475 -19.23 -4.88 18.39
C ASP A 475 -20.08 -5.82 17.48
N ILE A 476 -19.70 -7.10 17.33
CA ILE A 476 -20.48 -8.10 16.56
C ILE A 476 -21.88 -8.28 17.18
N MET A 477 -21.96 -8.24 18.50
CA MET A 477 -23.22 -8.41 19.22
C MET A 477 -24.15 -7.22 19.02
N GLU A 478 -23.65 -5.99 19.16
CA GLU A 478 -24.43 -4.79 18.85
C GLU A 478 -24.90 -4.79 17.39
N PHE A 479 -24.06 -5.31 16.48
CA PHE A 479 -24.45 -5.50 15.09
C PHE A 479 -25.60 -6.51 14.91
N ALA A 480 -25.54 -7.66 15.59
CA ALA A 480 -26.61 -8.65 15.56
C ALA A 480 -27.93 -8.10 16.14
N GLU A 481 -27.86 -7.33 17.23
CA GLU A 481 -29.04 -6.65 17.80
C GLU A 481 -29.65 -5.66 16.81
N ALA A 482 -28.82 -4.83 16.16
CA ALA A 482 -29.28 -3.90 15.14
C ALA A 482 -29.91 -4.63 13.94
N TRP A 483 -29.33 -5.77 13.51
CA TRP A 483 -29.89 -6.63 12.47
C TRP A 483 -31.34 -7.04 12.78
N ASN A 484 -31.58 -7.54 14.00
CA ASN A 484 -32.89 -7.97 14.45
C ASN A 484 -33.95 -6.86 14.44
N ASP A 485 -33.55 -5.63 14.76
CA ASP A 485 -34.43 -4.48 14.84
C ASP A 485 -34.80 -3.90 13.46
N GLY A 486 -34.48 -4.61 12.38
CA GLY A 486 -34.76 -4.21 11.00
C GLY A 486 -33.68 -3.31 10.43
N PHE A 487 -32.42 -3.68 10.64
CA PHE A 487 -31.24 -2.97 10.12
C PHE A 487 -31.44 -2.52 8.67
N ALA A 488 -31.26 -1.23 8.44
CA ALA A 488 -31.33 -0.64 7.12
C ALA A 488 -29.96 -0.75 6.44
N CYS A 489 -29.84 -1.61 5.43
CA CYS A 489 -28.66 -1.76 4.57
C CYS A 489 -28.51 -0.59 3.58
N SER A 490 -28.70 0.66 4.03
CA SER A 490 -28.44 1.81 3.17
C SER A 490 -26.98 1.74 2.73
N ASN A 491 -26.70 1.89 1.43
CA ASN A 491 -25.34 1.97 0.94
C ASN A 491 -24.70 3.27 1.47
N VAL A 492 -23.67 3.15 2.31
CA VAL A 492 -22.96 4.28 2.92
C VAL A 492 -21.51 4.32 2.40
N PRO A 493 -21.22 5.07 1.31
CA PRO A 493 -19.89 5.15 0.73
C PRO A 493 -18.78 5.55 1.72
N ALA A 494 -19.11 6.40 2.71
CA ALA A 494 -18.15 6.82 3.73
C ALA A 494 -17.70 5.67 4.66
N ASP A 495 -18.60 4.72 4.95
CA ASP A 495 -18.28 3.55 5.76
C ASP A 495 -17.46 2.55 4.94
N GLU A 496 -17.81 2.37 3.66
CA GLU A 496 -17.06 1.49 2.76
C GLU A 496 -15.63 2.00 2.51
N LEU A 497 -15.45 3.31 2.32
CA LEU A 497 -14.13 3.94 2.27
C LEU A 497 -13.30 3.63 3.53
N ALA A 498 -13.92 3.80 4.70
CA ALA A 498 -13.26 3.56 5.97
C ALA A 498 -12.87 2.08 6.11
N ARG A 499 -13.74 1.15 5.68
CA ARG A 499 -13.48 -0.28 5.65
C ARG A 499 -12.26 -0.60 4.80
N HIS A 500 -12.17 -0.09 3.57
CA HIS A 500 -10.99 -0.29 2.71
C HIS A 500 -9.71 0.27 3.33
N MET A 501 -9.76 1.51 3.85
CA MET A 501 -8.59 2.15 4.46
C MET A 501 -8.00 1.33 5.62
N VAL A 502 -8.87 0.65 6.39
CA VAL A 502 -8.48 -0.18 7.53
C VAL A 502 -8.11 -1.61 7.10
N VAL A 503 -8.98 -2.30 6.37
CA VAL A 503 -8.81 -3.73 6.01
C VAL A 503 -7.63 -3.94 5.06
N ASN A 504 -7.37 -3.00 4.15
CA ASN A 504 -6.23 -3.05 3.24
C ASN A 504 -4.96 -2.39 3.81
N ASN A 505 -5.02 -1.93 5.06
CA ASN A 505 -3.91 -1.34 5.82
C ASN A 505 -3.26 -0.11 5.15
N CYS A 506 -4.04 0.68 4.41
CA CYS A 506 -3.57 1.89 3.73
C CYS A 506 -2.95 2.89 4.73
N LEU A 507 -3.50 2.94 5.94
CA LEU A 507 -3.15 3.88 7.00
C LEU A 507 -1.80 3.59 7.67
N ALA A 508 -1.15 2.46 7.41
CA ALA A 508 0.19 2.19 7.91
C ALA A 508 1.27 3.03 7.18
N CYS A 509 1.03 3.35 5.90
CA CYS A 509 1.91 4.17 5.09
C CYS A 509 1.37 5.58 4.88
N HIS A 510 0.06 5.72 4.77
CA HIS A 510 -0.58 6.96 4.39
C HIS A 510 -1.31 7.59 5.56
N GLU A 511 -1.17 8.92 5.68
CA GLU A 511 -2.12 9.72 6.45
C GLU A 511 -3.33 10.04 5.57
N TYR A 512 -4.53 9.98 6.13
CA TYR A 512 -5.78 10.41 5.50
C TYR A 512 -6.60 11.24 6.50
N HIS A 513 -6.68 12.54 6.27
CA HIS A 513 -7.24 13.56 7.13
C HIS A 513 -6.73 13.46 8.57
N GLN A 514 -5.41 13.38 8.77
CA GLN A 514 -4.77 13.19 10.09
C GLN A 514 -5.08 11.83 10.75
N ILE A 515 -5.65 10.88 10.02
CA ILE A 515 -5.84 9.49 10.45
C ILE A 515 -4.70 8.64 9.88
N GLY A 516 -4.07 7.81 10.70
CA GLY A 516 -3.00 6.92 10.25
C GLY A 516 -1.66 7.62 10.08
N GLY A 517 -0.88 7.15 9.10
CA GLY A 517 0.49 7.56 8.83
C GLY A 517 1.52 6.75 9.62
N PRO A 518 2.77 6.68 9.11
CA PRO A 518 3.85 6.01 9.80
C PRO A 518 4.22 6.75 11.08
N ASP A 519 4.55 6.01 12.12
CA ASP A 519 5.04 6.57 13.37
C ASP A 519 6.51 7.03 13.29
N ASP A 520 7.01 7.73 14.31
CA ASP A 520 8.38 8.26 14.30
C ASP A 520 9.44 7.17 14.12
N PHE A 521 9.17 5.95 14.58
CA PHE A 521 10.09 4.82 14.49
C PHE A 521 10.13 4.25 13.06
N THR A 522 8.97 3.90 12.51
CA THR A 522 8.79 3.37 11.16
C THR A 522 9.13 4.39 10.07
N THR A 523 8.90 5.68 10.34
CA THR A 523 9.32 6.81 9.49
C THR A 523 10.79 6.70 9.10
N GLY A 524 11.66 6.22 9.98
CA GLY A 524 13.09 6.07 9.71
C GLY A 524 13.47 5.04 8.64
N TYR A 525 12.57 4.11 8.31
CA TYR A 525 12.80 3.05 7.32
C TYR A 525 12.38 3.43 5.91
N PHE A 526 11.63 4.52 5.73
CA PHE A 526 11.30 5.05 4.41
C PHE A 526 12.50 5.79 3.82
N GLN A 527 12.97 5.33 2.66
CA GLN A 527 14.17 5.80 1.98
C GLN A 527 13.86 6.23 0.54
N ALA A 528 14.68 7.13 0.00
CA ALA A 528 14.72 7.38 -1.43
C ALA A 528 15.44 6.21 -2.15
N ALA A 529 15.02 5.87 -3.36
CA ALA A 529 15.66 4.84 -4.19
C ALA A 529 17.05 5.28 -4.67
N VAL A 530 17.24 6.58 -4.80
CA VAL A 530 18.47 7.24 -5.26
C VAL A 530 18.85 8.33 -4.27
N GLU A 531 20.15 8.52 -4.02
CA GLU A 531 20.63 9.67 -3.26
C GLU A 531 20.16 10.95 -3.95
N SER A 532 19.17 11.60 -3.34
CA SER A 532 18.55 12.81 -3.86
C SER A 532 18.28 13.74 -2.69
N ASP A 533 18.51 15.04 -2.89
CA ASP A 533 18.12 16.05 -1.92
C ASP A 533 16.62 16.38 -2.09
N ALA A 534 15.77 15.36 -2.00
CA ALA A 534 14.32 15.49 -2.02
C ALA A 534 13.71 15.49 -0.60
N GLY A 535 14.51 15.19 0.43
CA GLY A 535 14.09 15.18 1.83
C GLY A 535 12.92 14.24 2.10
N ASP A 536 12.05 14.61 3.04
CA ASP A 536 10.87 13.80 3.40
C ASP A 536 9.90 13.62 2.23
N GLU A 537 9.81 14.58 1.30
CA GLU A 537 8.97 14.46 0.10
C GLU A 537 9.44 13.38 -0.88
N GLY A 538 10.74 13.06 -0.85
CA GLY A 538 11.36 12.05 -1.70
C GLY A 538 11.38 10.64 -1.12
N ARG A 539 11.06 10.49 0.17
CA ARG A 539 11.15 9.20 0.88
C ARG A 539 9.84 8.74 1.50
N LEU A 540 8.98 9.65 1.98
CA LEU A 540 7.74 9.28 2.66
C LEU A 540 6.59 9.07 1.68
N PRO A 541 5.71 8.08 1.92
CA PRO A 541 4.45 7.97 1.20
C PRO A 541 3.66 9.29 1.23
N PRO A 542 2.95 9.62 0.14
CA PRO A 542 2.18 10.86 0.09
C PRO A 542 1.00 10.80 1.08
N ASN A 543 0.68 11.92 1.69
CA ASN A 543 -0.60 12.07 2.39
C ASN A 543 -1.77 12.01 1.37
N LEU A 544 -2.81 11.24 1.71
CA LEU A 544 -4.00 11.01 0.90
C LEU A 544 -5.12 12.04 1.12
N ASP A 545 -4.90 13.05 1.95
CA ASP A 545 -5.74 14.23 2.11
C ASP A 545 -6.18 14.73 0.74
N HIS A 546 -7.50 14.81 0.56
CA HIS A 546 -8.09 15.35 -0.66
C HIS A 546 -7.63 14.62 -1.93
N VAL A 547 -7.15 13.38 -1.85
CA VAL A 547 -6.65 12.64 -3.02
C VAL A 547 -7.76 12.48 -4.08
N GLY A 548 -9.00 12.26 -3.66
CA GLY A 548 -10.16 12.16 -4.54
C GLY A 548 -10.51 13.45 -5.30
N SER A 549 -10.21 14.63 -4.73
CA SER A 549 -10.37 15.91 -5.42
C SER A 549 -9.12 16.36 -6.19
N ARG A 550 -7.99 15.66 -6.03
CA ARG A 550 -6.72 15.97 -6.69
C ARG A 550 -6.48 15.13 -7.92
N LEU A 551 -6.63 13.82 -7.78
CA LEU A 551 -6.36 12.86 -8.83
C LEU A 551 -7.62 12.59 -9.67
N ARG A 552 -7.40 12.22 -10.92
CA ARG A 552 -8.46 11.62 -11.75
C ARG A 552 -8.71 10.18 -11.29
N GLN A 553 -9.92 9.70 -11.52
CA GLN A 553 -10.35 8.38 -11.04
C GLN A 553 -9.57 7.25 -11.74
N ASP A 554 -9.41 7.34 -13.06
CA ASP A 554 -8.61 6.41 -13.87
C ASP A 554 -7.15 6.36 -13.42
N ALA A 555 -6.58 7.49 -13.00
CA ALA A 555 -5.23 7.54 -12.46
C ALA A 555 -5.11 6.84 -11.10
N LEU A 556 -6.13 6.94 -10.24
CA LEU A 556 -6.20 6.20 -8.99
C LEU A 556 -6.32 4.69 -9.26
N ASP A 557 -7.18 4.29 -10.20
CA ASP A 557 -7.36 2.89 -10.60
C ASP A 557 -6.04 2.29 -11.10
N ARG A 558 -5.31 2.99 -11.96
CA ARG A 558 -4.01 2.52 -12.46
C ARG A 558 -2.97 2.33 -11.35
N VAL A 559 -3.02 3.13 -10.28
CA VAL A 559 -2.12 2.98 -9.12
C VAL A 559 -2.54 1.82 -8.23
N LEU A 560 -3.85 1.66 -7.98
CA LEU A 560 -4.39 0.66 -7.06
C LEU A 560 -4.46 -0.75 -7.68
N LEU A 561 -4.71 -0.82 -8.99
CA LEU A 561 -5.02 -2.05 -9.73
C LEU A 561 -3.89 -2.43 -10.71
N GLU A 562 -3.36 -1.47 -11.49
CA GLU A 562 -2.51 -1.72 -12.66
C GLU A 562 -1.00 -1.42 -12.46
N GLU A 563 -0.53 -1.46 -11.21
CA GLU A 563 0.89 -1.36 -10.86
C GLU A 563 1.59 -0.04 -11.25
N MET A 564 0.85 1.02 -11.60
CA MET A 564 1.43 2.33 -11.95
C MET A 564 2.29 2.90 -10.81
N ARG A 565 3.50 3.38 -11.16
CA ARG A 565 4.40 4.08 -10.22
C ARG A 565 4.53 5.57 -10.51
N ALA A 566 3.78 6.35 -9.74
CA ALA A 566 3.82 7.81 -9.75
C ALA A 566 5.16 8.43 -9.27
N ARG A 567 5.95 7.71 -8.47
CA ARG A 567 7.13 8.22 -7.74
C ARG A 567 8.29 7.21 -7.78
N PRO A 568 8.92 7.00 -8.95
CA PRO A 568 9.96 5.97 -9.11
C PRO A 568 11.24 6.23 -8.29
N TYR A 569 11.40 7.44 -7.74
CA TYR A 569 12.50 7.84 -6.89
C TYR A 569 12.35 7.43 -5.42
N MET A 570 11.19 6.89 -5.00
CA MET A 570 11.00 6.32 -3.67
C MET A 570 11.43 4.85 -3.66
N ALA A 571 12.15 4.41 -2.62
CA ALA A 571 12.55 3.01 -2.49
C ALA A 571 11.34 2.12 -2.16
N THR A 572 10.48 2.62 -1.27
CA THR A 572 9.20 1.98 -0.93
C THR A 572 8.26 2.03 -2.12
N ARG A 573 7.65 0.88 -2.44
CA ARG A 573 6.74 0.73 -3.57
C ARG A 573 5.30 0.87 -3.08
N MET A 574 4.49 1.63 -3.82
CA MET A 574 3.04 1.57 -3.64
C MET A 574 2.56 0.18 -4.08
N PRO A 575 1.87 -0.58 -3.21
CA PRO A 575 1.38 -1.90 -3.58
C PRO A 575 0.21 -1.84 -4.57
N SER A 576 0.07 -2.85 -5.44
CA SER A 576 -1.17 -3.11 -6.18
C SER A 576 -2.01 -4.12 -5.41
N TYR A 577 -3.27 -3.80 -5.18
CA TYR A 577 -4.23 -4.62 -4.42
C TYR A 577 -5.18 -5.41 -5.33
N GLY A 578 -5.16 -5.14 -6.64
CA GLY A 578 -6.05 -5.78 -7.62
C GLY A 578 -7.52 -5.48 -7.38
N GLU A 579 -8.40 -6.30 -7.98
CA GLU A 579 -9.86 -6.12 -7.98
C GLU A 579 -10.50 -6.00 -6.58
N ALA A 580 -9.80 -6.41 -5.53
CA ALA A 580 -10.25 -6.32 -4.14
C ALA A 580 -10.46 -4.88 -3.63
N VAL A 581 -10.01 -3.85 -4.38
CA VAL A 581 -10.19 -2.43 -4.06
C VAL A 581 -10.69 -1.61 -5.27
N SER A 582 -11.35 -2.25 -6.23
CA SER A 582 -11.76 -1.65 -7.50
C SER A 582 -12.70 -0.44 -7.39
N ASP A 583 -13.43 -0.33 -6.29
CA ASP A 583 -14.33 0.79 -5.96
C ASP A 583 -13.65 1.91 -5.13
N LEU A 584 -12.46 1.67 -4.57
CA LEU A 584 -11.79 2.61 -3.67
C LEU A 584 -11.52 3.97 -4.31
N SER A 585 -11.23 4.02 -5.61
CA SER A 585 -11.02 5.28 -6.34
C SER A 585 -12.29 6.13 -6.37
N ASP A 586 -13.45 5.50 -6.58
CA ASP A 586 -14.76 6.14 -6.55
C ASP A 586 -15.11 6.60 -5.14
N LEU A 587 -14.88 5.76 -4.13
CA LEU A 587 -15.14 6.09 -2.72
C LEU A 587 -14.31 7.28 -2.24
N LEU A 588 -13.03 7.36 -2.63
CA LEU A 588 -12.16 8.50 -2.36
C LEU A 588 -12.68 9.79 -3.01
N ARG A 589 -13.14 9.70 -4.27
CA ARG A 589 -13.76 10.79 -5.01
C ARG A 589 -15.06 11.24 -4.34
N LYS A 590 -15.94 10.30 -4.00
CA LYS A 590 -17.21 10.54 -3.30
C LYS A 590 -16.98 11.24 -1.96
N SER A 591 -16.05 10.77 -1.14
CA SER A 591 -15.68 11.42 0.12
C SER A 591 -15.14 12.85 -0.05
N ALA A 592 -14.60 13.19 -1.22
CA ALA A 592 -14.13 14.54 -1.51
C ALA A 592 -15.20 15.45 -2.13
N GLY A 593 -16.41 14.93 -2.40
CA GLY A 593 -17.54 15.70 -2.92
C GLY A 593 -17.34 16.22 -4.34
N VAL A 594 -16.57 15.52 -5.17
CA VAL A 594 -16.30 15.91 -6.57
C VAL A 594 -16.95 14.95 -7.56
N PRO A 595 -17.47 15.43 -8.71
CA PRO A 595 -18.00 14.56 -9.76
C PRO A 595 -16.94 13.64 -10.36
N VAL A 596 -17.37 12.58 -11.05
CA VAL A 596 -16.50 11.74 -11.89
C VAL A 596 -15.78 12.59 -12.94
N ASP A 597 -16.53 13.48 -13.61
CA ASP A 597 -15.98 14.43 -14.58
C ASP A 597 -14.89 15.33 -13.92
N PRO A 598 -13.67 15.44 -14.51
CA PRO A 598 -12.64 16.36 -14.03
C PRO A 598 -13.05 17.83 -14.01
N GLY A 599 -14.11 18.22 -14.73
CA GLY A 599 -14.62 19.60 -14.81
C GLY A 599 -13.99 20.40 -15.95
N GLU A 600 -14.13 21.73 -15.90
CA GLU A 600 -13.59 22.62 -16.94
C GLU A 600 -12.06 22.64 -16.97
N GLU A 601 -11.49 22.33 -18.13
CA GLU A 601 -10.05 22.42 -18.40
C GLU A 601 -9.78 23.47 -19.48
N PRO A 602 -8.59 24.12 -19.48
CA PRO A 602 -8.24 25.06 -20.54
C PRO A 602 -8.26 24.38 -21.90
N GLU A 603 -8.92 25.01 -22.87
CA GLU A 603 -8.83 24.56 -24.26
C GLU A 603 -7.38 24.60 -24.74
N PHE A 604 -6.98 23.53 -25.45
CA PHE A 604 -5.65 23.47 -26.04
C PHE A 604 -5.45 24.59 -27.07
N SER A 605 -4.26 25.19 -27.04
CA SER A 605 -3.83 26.17 -28.04
C SER A 605 -2.35 26.01 -28.34
N GLU A 606 -1.97 25.86 -29.61
CA GLU A 606 -0.56 25.75 -30.02
C GLU A 606 0.28 26.93 -29.51
N SER A 607 -0.28 28.15 -29.56
CA SER A 607 0.37 29.35 -29.06
C SER A 607 0.57 29.32 -27.55
N LEU A 608 -0.40 28.79 -26.79
CA LEU A 608 -0.26 28.63 -25.34
C LEU A 608 0.74 27.51 -25.01
N ALA A 609 0.68 26.38 -25.72
CA ALA A 609 1.61 25.27 -25.56
C ALA A 609 3.07 25.69 -25.82
N ALA A 610 3.34 26.52 -26.83
CA ALA A 610 4.68 27.04 -27.08
C ALA A 610 5.20 27.91 -25.91
N GLN A 611 4.33 28.75 -25.33
CA GLN A 611 4.66 29.56 -24.16
C GLN A 611 4.83 28.71 -22.91
N GLY A 612 4.00 27.69 -22.71
CA GLY A 612 4.11 26.71 -21.64
C GLY A 612 5.42 25.92 -21.70
N ARG A 613 5.81 25.46 -22.89
CA ARG A 613 7.11 24.80 -23.14
C ARG A 613 8.28 25.67 -22.69
N HIS A 614 8.23 26.96 -23.02
CA HIS A 614 9.27 27.90 -22.63
C HIS A 614 9.27 28.18 -21.11
N LEU A 615 8.09 28.30 -20.49
CA LEU A 615 7.95 28.44 -19.04
C LEU A 615 8.52 27.26 -18.27
N VAL A 616 8.31 26.03 -18.75
CA VAL A 616 8.80 24.80 -18.10
C VAL A 616 10.33 24.65 -18.22
N GLY A 617 10.92 25.11 -19.33
CA GLY A 617 12.36 25.04 -19.59
C GLY A 617 13.20 26.11 -18.87
N VAL A 618 14.48 26.15 -19.20
CA VAL A 618 15.47 27.08 -18.60
C VAL A 618 15.17 28.56 -18.82
N GLY A 619 14.30 28.88 -19.78
CA GLY A 619 13.90 30.25 -20.11
C GLY A 619 12.83 30.85 -19.18
N GLY A 620 12.16 30.03 -18.36
CA GLY A 620 11.09 30.48 -17.47
C GLY A 620 11.27 30.04 -16.03
N PHE A 621 10.31 29.26 -15.52
CA PHE A 621 10.30 28.72 -14.15
C PHE A 621 11.30 27.58 -13.94
N ASN A 622 11.86 27.03 -15.01
CA ASN A 622 12.92 26.01 -14.98
C ASN A 622 12.52 24.76 -14.17
N CYS A 623 11.29 24.29 -14.38
CA CYS A 623 10.73 23.11 -13.71
C CYS A 623 11.60 21.87 -13.91
N ILE A 624 12.32 21.78 -15.03
CA ILE A 624 13.22 20.67 -15.39
C ILE A 624 14.44 20.50 -14.47
N GLN A 625 14.70 21.44 -13.54
CA GLN A 625 15.68 21.22 -12.47
C GLN A 625 15.26 20.09 -11.53
N CYS A 626 13.96 20.03 -11.24
CA CYS A 626 13.41 19.09 -10.27
C CYS A 626 12.50 18.04 -10.90
N HIS A 627 11.95 18.29 -12.08
CA HIS A 627 11.00 17.39 -12.71
C HIS A 627 11.57 16.76 -13.98
N GLY A 628 11.33 15.46 -14.12
CA GLY A 628 11.49 14.78 -15.41
C GLY A 628 10.34 15.10 -16.35
N ILE A 629 10.53 14.87 -17.64
CA ILE A 629 9.49 15.05 -18.66
C ILE A 629 9.61 13.94 -19.70
N ALA A 630 8.50 13.24 -19.95
CA ALA A 630 8.40 12.19 -20.96
C ALA A 630 9.47 11.09 -20.78
N GLY A 631 9.68 10.66 -19.54
CA GLY A 631 10.66 9.65 -19.15
C GLY A 631 12.10 10.15 -19.06
N LYS A 632 12.38 11.42 -19.42
CA LYS A 632 13.71 12.02 -19.30
C LYS A 632 13.91 12.56 -17.89
N GLN A 633 15.07 12.26 -17.31
CA GLN A 633 15.37 12.67 -15.93
C GLN A 633 15.57 14.17 -15.81
N SER A 634 15.14 14.71 -14.67
CA SER A 634 15.43 16.06 -14.21
C SER A 634 16.94 16.34 -14.15
N THR A 635 17.34 17.60 -14.26
CA THR A 635 18.76 18.00 -14.28
C THR A 635 19.44 18.04 -12.91
N VAL A 636 18.70 18.12 -11.79
CA VAL A 636 19.27 18.30 -10.44
C VAL A 636 18.69 17.35 -9.38
N SER A 637 17.37 17.29 -9.22
CA SER A 637 16.71 16.54 -8.14
C SER A 637 15.52 15.74 -8.65
N ALA A 638 15.23 14.60 -8.05
CA ALA A 638 14.17 13.70 -8.51
C ALA A 638 12.79 14.14 -7.99
N GLY A 639 11.98 14.70 -8.87
CA GLY A 639 10.55 14.93 -8.71
C GLY A 639 9.72 14.07 -9.66
N PRO A 640 8.38 14.12 -9.56
CA PRO A 640 7.50 13.42 -10.49
C PRO A 640 7.76 13.84 -11.94
N ASP A 641 7.59 12.90 -12.87
CA ASP A 641 7.53 13.24 -14.29
C ASP A 641 6.32 14.16 -14.54
N LEU A 642 6.49 15.20 -15.35
CA LEU A 642 5.37 16.09 -15.71
C LEU A 642 4.64 15.63 -16.96
N GLY A 643 5.24 14.77 -17.78
CA GLY A 643 4.66 14.31 -19.04
C GLY A 643 3.36 13.50 -18.86
N ASP A 644 3.17 12.86 -17.71
CA ASP A 644 1.96 12.11 -17.37
C ASP A 644 0.99 12.89 -16.46
N MET A 645 1.30 14.15 -16.12
CA MET A 645 0.58 14.85 -15.06
C MET A 645 -0.88 15.15 -15.42
N VAL A 646 -1.15 15.40 -16.70
CA VAL A 646 -2.50 15.74 -17.22
C VAL A 646 -3.42 14.53 -17.21
N GLU A 647 -2.86 13.32 -17.32
CA GLU A 647 -3.58 12.06 -17.17
C GLU A 647 -3.88 11.78 -15.70
N ARG A 648 -3.09 12.37 -14.78
CA ARG A 648 -3.14 12.04 -13.36
C ARG A 648 -3.91 13.03 -12.52
N LEU A 649 -3.79 14.31 -12.83
CA LEU A 649 -4.32 15.41 -12.03
C LEU A 649 -5.58 15.99 -12.66
N ARG A 650 -6.48 16.49 -11.82
CA ARG A 650 -7.51 17.43 -12.25
C ARG A 650 -6.88 18.81 -12.44
N PHE A 651 -7.34 19.57 -13.44
CA PHE A 651 -6.78 20.89 -13.73
C PHE A 651 -6.86 21.84 -12.53
N ASP A 652 -7.97 21.86 -11.79
CA ASP A 652 -8.14 22.70 -10.61
C ASP A 652 -7.10 22.38 -9.53
N ALA A 653 -6.76 21.10 -9.34
CA ALA A 653 -5.75 20.66 -8.40
C ALA A 653 -4.33 21.05 -8.85
N PHE A 654 -4.03 20.86 -10.13
CA PHE A 654 -2.76 21.31 -10.72
C PHE A 654 -2.58 22.81 -10.58
N HIS A 655 -3.60 23.59 -10.93
CA HIS A 655 -3.58 25.05 -10.87
C HIS A 655 -3.26 25.54 -9.45
N ARG A 656 -3.99 25.03 -8.45
CA ARG A 656 -3.78 25.39 -7.04
C ARG A 656 -2.37 25.03 -6.56
N TRP A 657 -1.87 23.86 -6.96
CA TRP A 657 -0.52 23.39 -6.62
C TRP A 657 0.58 24.28 -7.20
N VAL A 658 0.51 24.61 -8.49
CA VAL A 658 1.53 25.45 -9.15
C VAL A 658 1.47 26.90 -8.66
N LEU A 659 0.28 27.40 -8.32
CA LEU A 659 0.09 28.76 -7.84
C LEU A 659 0.74 29.00 -6.47
N ASP A 660 0.45 28.15 -5.48
CA ASP A 660 1.00 28.28 -4.12
C ASP A 660 1.19 26.91 -3.46
N PRO A 661 2.29 26.20 -3.77
CA PRO A 661 2.52 24.85 -3.26
C PRO A 661 2.70 24.83 -1.74
N ARG A 662 3.21 25.93 -1.15
CA ARG A 662 3.44 26.05 0.30
C ARG A 662 2.15 26.20 1.10
N ALA A 663 1.10 26.77 0.49
CA ALA A 663 -0.23 26.83 1.09
C ALA A 663 -0.90 25.45 1.16
N ILE A 664 -0.56 24.53 0.24
CA ILE A 664 -1.10 23.17 0.21
C ILE A 664 -0.27 22.23 1.07
N ARG A 665 1.06 22.31 0.97
CA ARG A 665 1.98 21.48 1.75
C ARG A 665 3.08 22.32 2.39
N SER A 666 2.99 22.45 3.71
CA SER A 666 4.06 23.07 4.50
C SER A 666 5.37 22.31 4.32
N GLY A 667 6.47 23.05 4.10
CA GLY A 667 7.81 22.47 3.94
C GLY A 667 8.09 21.85 2.57
N THR A 668 7.19 21.98 1.58
CA THR A 668 7.47 21.51 0.22
C THR A 668 8.67 22.21 -0.41
N ARG A 669 9.45 21.47 -1.19
CA ARG A 669 10.61 21.97 -1.93
C ARG A 669 10.22 22.72 -3.19
N MET A 670 8.99 22.55 -3.69
CA MET A 670 8.53 23.30 -4.86
C MET A 670 8.50 24.80 -4.53
N PRO A 671 9.19 25.65 -5.31
CA PRO A 671 9.22 27.09 -5.06
C PRO A 671 7.88 27.74 -5.42
N THR A 672 7.56 28.83 -4.75
CA THR A 672 6.43 29.69 -5.11
C THR A 672 6.88 30.66 -6.19
N PHE A 673 6.34 30.54 -7.41
CA PHE A 673 6.70 31.39 -8.55
C PHE A 673 5.87 32.68 -8.67
N PHE A 674 4.71 32.70 -8.00
CA PHE A 674 3.74 33.78 -8.11
C PHE A 674 3.60 34.53 -6.78
N ASN A 675 3.56 35.85 -6.86
CA ASN A 675 3.23 36.72 -5.74
C ASN A 675 2.02 37.56 -6.12
N GLU A 676 0.94 37.48 -5.34
CA GLU A 676 -0.35 38.15 -5.63
C GLU A 676 -0.85 37.89 -7.08
N GLY A 677 -0.72 36.64 -7.54
CA GLY A 677 -1.16 36.23 -8.88
C GLY A 677 -0.26 36.68 -10.04
N ARG A 678 0.97 37.13 -9.76
CA ARG A 678 1.94 37.52 -10.78
C ARG A 678 3.31 36.88 -10.61
N SER A 679 3.96 36.52 -11.73
CA SER A 679 5.32 36.02 -11.75
C SER A 679 6.34 37.07 -12.20
N GLY A 680 7.63 36.74 -12.04
CA GLY A 680 8.74 37.55 -12.59
C GLY A 680 8.90 37.45 -14.11
N ALA A 681 8.33 36.43 -14.76
CA ALA A 681 8.38 36.21 -16.21
C ALA A 681 7.33 37.08 -16.92
N THR A 682 7.48 38.40 -16.81
CA THR A 682 6.49 39.39 -17.28
C THR A 682 6.41 39.50 -18.81
N ASP A 683 7.42 39.04 -19.51
CA ASP A 683 7.49 38.93 -20.97
C ASP A 683 6.58 37.82 -21.54
N ILE A 684 6.19 36.84 -20.73
CA ILE A 684 5.29 35.76 -21.11
C ILE A 684 3.92 36.02 -20.51
N LEU A 685 2.89 36.23 -21.34
CA LEU A 685 1.50 36.45 -20.91
C LEU A 685 1.31 37.58 -19.88
N GLY A 686 2.24 38.55 -19.84
CA GLY A 686 2.20 39.67 -18.90
C GLY A 686 2.51 39.29 -17.45
N GLY A 687 3.08 38.10 -17.20
CA GLY A 687 3.32 37.59 -15.86
C GLY A 687 2.05 37.13 -15.13
N ASP A 688 0.92 37.00 -15.83
CA ASP A 688 -0.37 36.60 -15.26
C ASP A 688 -0.37 35.12 -14.88
N ALA A 689 -0.60 34.82 -13.59
CA ALA A 689 -0.49 33.45 -13.08
C ALA A 689 -1.44 32.47 -13.76
N ASP A 690 -2.72 32.84 -13.91
CA ASP A 690 -3.74 31.94 -14.43
C ASP A 690 -3.46 31.60 -15.90
N LYS A 691 -3.05 32.60 -16.70
CA LYS A 691 -2.67 32.39 -18.09
C LYS A 691 -1.39 31.57 -18.22
N GLN A 692 -0.39 31.83 -17.39
CA GLN A 692 0.88 31.09 -17.42
C GLN A 692 0.69 29.63 -17.00
N ILE A 693 -0.13 29.36 -15.98
CA ILE A 693 -0.48 28.00 -15.56
C ILE A 693 -1.29 27.28 -16.65
N ALA A 694 -2.27 27.95 -17.26
CA ALA A 694 -3.02 27.38 -18.39
C ALA A 694 -2.11 27.08 -19.60
N ALA A 695 -1.11 27.92 -19.86
CA ALA A 695 -0.12 27.67 -20.90
C ALA A 695 0.74 26.43 -20.59
N ILE A 696 1.19 26.27 -19.35
CA ILE A 696 1.90 25.06 -18.90
C ILE A 696 1.02 23.82 -19.04
N TRP A 697 -0.25 23.89 -18.66
CA TRP A 697 -1.21 22.80 -18.85
C TRP A 697 -1.39 22.44 -20.33
N SER A 698 -1.61 23.43 -21.20
CA SER A 698 -1.75 23.22 -22.64
C SER A 698 -0.49 22.64 -23.28
N TYR A 699 0.68 22.91 -22.73
CA TYR A 699 1.92 22.27 -23.17
C TYR A 699 1.96 20.78 -22.77
N LEU A 700 1.60 20.48 -21.53
CA LEU A 700 1.69 19.14 -20.97
C LEU A 700 0.55 18.21 -21.43
N SER A 701 -0.54 18.77 -21.98
CA SER A 701 -1.66 18.02 -22.57
C SER A 701 -1.37 17.36 -23.91
N GLN A 702 -0.15 17.48 -24.45
CA GLN A 702 0.23 16.94 -25.76
C GLN A 702 0.55 15.43 -25.76
N GLY A 703 0.59 14.78 -24.59
CA GLY A 703 0.84 13.33 -24.47
C GLY A 703 2.16 12.90 -25.11
N GLU A 704 2.14 11.83 -25.90
CA GLU A 704 3.32 11.30 -26.59
C GLU A 704 3.96 12.26 -27.62
N PHE A 705 3.22 13.29 -28.06
CA PHE A 705 3.71 14.30 -29.00
C PHE A 705 4.38 15.48 -28.31
N LEU A 706 4.52 15.44 -26.99
CA LEU A 706 5.13 16.49 -26.21
C LEU A 706 6.61 16.68 -26.60
N ALA A 707 6.93 17.84 -27.16
CA ALA A 707 8.31 18.23 -27.44
C ALA A 707 9.03 18.64 -26.15
N LEU A 708 10.24 18.10 -25.91
CA LEU A 708 11.03 18.46 -24.72
C LEU A 708 11.28 19.98 -24.63
N PRO A 709 11.23 20.57 -23.43
CA PRO A 709 11.42 22.01 -23.26
C PRO A 709 12.90 22.40 -23.39
N ASP A 710 13.15 23.70 -23.56
CA ASP A 710 14.51 24.20 -23.72
C ASP A 710 15.36 23.89 -22.47
N GLY A 711 16.56 23.35 -22.69
CA GLY A 711 17.51 22.96 -21.65
C GLY A 711 17.30 21.56 -21.06
N LEU A 712 16.24 20.86 -21.46
CA LEU A 712 16.14 19.41 -21.30
C LEU A 712 16.48 18.78 -22.64
N GLU A 713 17.75 18.46 -22.84
CA GLU A 713 18.18 17.79 -24.06
C GLU A 713 17.65 16.34 -24.04
N ASP A 714 17.26 15.82 -25.20
CA ASP A 714 17.38 14.38 -25.39
C ASP A 714 18.80 14.04 -24.99
N ALA A 715 18.99 13.10 -24.07
CA ALA A 715 20.29 12.48 -23.91
C ALA A 715 20.60 11.85 -25.27
N GLY A 716 21.20 12.63 -26.16
CA GLY A 716 21.76 12.15 -27.40
C GLY A 716 22.65 11.00 -26.99
N SER A 717 22.41 9.85 -27.59
CA SER A 717 23.20 8.65 -27.36
C SER A 717 24.67 9.06 -27.22
N GLN A 718 25.34 8.73 -26.10
CA GLN A 718 26.77 9.01 -25.93
C GLN A 718 27.58 7.98 -26.71
N MET A 719 27.20 7.77 -27.97
CA MET A 719 27.81 6.83 -28.87
C MET A 719 29.27 7.20 -29.03
N ILE A 720 30.14 6.29 -28.65
CA ILE A 720 31.55 6.38 -28.94
C ILE A 720 31.69 6.13 -30.44
N VAL A 721 32.00 7.20 -31.19
CA VAL A 721 32.29 7.10 -32.62
C VAL A 721 33.77 6.78 -32.79
N ILE A 722 34.06 5.83 -33.67
CA ILE A 722 35.43 5.42 -34.00
C ILE A 722 35.77 5.99 -35.37
N GLU A 723 36.69 6.94 -35.39
CA GLU A 723 37.09 7.64 -36.61
C GLU A 723 38.30 6.95 -37.24
N ASP A 724 39.51 7.27 -36.79
CA ASP A 724 40.73 6.91 -37.51
C ASP A 724 41.62 5.89 -36.80
N ALA A 725 41.32 5.52 -35.55
CA ALA A 725 42.14 4.62 -34.75
C ALA A 725 41.31 3.73 -33.82
N PRO A 726 41.79 2.51 -33.47
CA PRO A 726 41.11 1.65 -32.52
C PRO A 726 40.96 2.30 -31.14
N ILE A 727 39.79 2.13 -30.53
CA ILE A 727 39.46 2.65 -29.20
C ILE A 727 39.24 1.47 -28.26
N VAL A 728 39.70 1.60 -27.01
CA VAL A 728 39.39 0.65 -25.95
C VAL A 728 38.52 1.32 -24.90
N PHE A 729 37.37 0.70 -24.63
CA PHE A 729 36.40 1.14 -23.65
C PHE A 729 36.16 0.05 -22.60
N ARG A 730 36.29 0.39 -21.32
CA ARG A 730 36.05 -0.55 -20.21
C ARG A 730 34.65 -0.32 -19.68
N THR A 731 33.85 -1.39 -19.64
CA THR A 731 32.44 -1.29 -19.24
C THR A 731 31.91 -2.64 -18.72
N TYR A 732 30.60 -2.69 -18.45
CA TYR A 732 29.83 -3.84 -18.03
C TYR A 732 29.04 -4.34 -19.24
N MET A 733 29.13 -5.64 -19.58
CA MET A 733 28.42 -6.18 -20.74
C MET A 733 27.75 -7.52 -20.42
N LYS A 734 26.53 -7.71 -20.94
CA LYS A 734 25.73 -8.94 -20.92
C LYS A 734 26.34 -9.97 -21.86
N GLY A 735 27.47 -10.55 -21.44
CA GLY A 735 28.20 -11.58 -22.17
C GLY A 735 29.70 -11.54 -21.91
N ALA A 736 30.29 -10.35 -21.79
CA ALA A 736 31.70 -10.16 -21.47
C ALA A 736 32.00 -9.81 -19.99
N GLY A 737 30.96 -9.64 -19.17
CA GLY A 737 31.07 -9.51 -17.72
C GLY A 737 31.27 -8.07 -17.23
N VAL A 738 31.41 -7.93 -15.90
CA VAL A 738 31.46 -6.64 -15.19
C VAL A 738 32.80 -5.90 -15.30
N ARG A 739 33.75 -6.44 -16.05
CA ARG A 739 35.05 -5.85 -16.34
C ARG A 739 35.40 -5.98 -17.82
N ALA A 740 34.38 -5.99 -18.68
CA ALA A 740 34.56 -6.16 -20.10
C ALA A 740 35.49 -5.08 -20.66
N ILE A 741 36.34 -5.48 -21.60
CA ILE A 741 37.20 -4.60 -22.36
C ILE A 741 36.67 -4.63 -23.79
N ALA A 742 35.87 -3.64 -24.16
CA ALA A 742 35.39 -3.46 -25.52
C ALA A 742 36.48 -2.77 -26.34
N CYS A 743 36.86 -3.40 -27.45
CA CYS A 743 37.79 -2.85 -28.44
C CYS A 743 37.00 -2.55 -29.71
N GLY A 744 37.02 -1.29 -30.11
CA GLY A 744 36.37 -0.83 -31.30
C GLY A 744 37.40 -0.45 -32.38
N TYR A 745 37.03 -0.62 -33.65
CA TYR A 745 37.92 -0.48 -34.80
C TYR A 745 37.28 0.39 -35.89
N PRO A 746 38.06 1.19 -36.66
CA PRO A 746 37.56 2.03 -37.76
C PRO A 746 36.78 1.27 -38.84
N GLU A 747 37.09 -0.01 -39.03
CA GLU A 747 36.40 -0.89 -39.98
C GLU A 747 34.98 -1.30 -39.53
N GLN A 748 34.49 -0.74 -38.41
CA GLN A 748 33.18 -1.01 -37.82
C GLN A 748 32.93 -2.48 -37.48
N VAL A 749 33.99 -3.20 -37.11
CA VAL A 749 33.92 -4.53 -36.52
C VAL A 749 34.56 -4.45 -35.14
N HIS A 750 33.86 -4.89 -34.12
CA HIS A 750 34.19 -4.64 -32.72
C HIS A 750 34.21 -5.94 -31.93
N LEU A 751 34.92 -5.96 -30.82
CA LEU A 751 35.01 -7.14 -29.95
C LEU A 751 35.01 -6.77 -28.48
N ALA A 752 34.46 -7.63 -27.64
CA ALA A 752 34.55 -7.52 -26.19
C ALA A 752 35.39 -8.66 -25.61
N PHE A 753 36.35 -8.33 -24.77
CA PHE A 753 37.22 -9.26 -24.07
C PHE A 753 36.84 -9.35 -22.58
N ASP A 754 36.69 -10.58 -22.08
CA ASP A 754 36.50 -10.85 -20.66
C ASP A 754 37.87 -11.09 -20.00
N PRO A 755 38.37 -10.17 -19.17
CA PRO A 755 39.66 -10.33 -18.50
C PRO A 755 39.63 -11.34 -17.35
N MET A 756 38.46 -11.72 -16.82
CA MET A 756 38.37 -12.79 -15.83
C MET A 756 38.55 -14.16 -16.47
N ARG A 757 38.06 -14.33 -17.70
CA ARG A 757 38.22 -15.56 -18.49
C ARG A 757 39.39 -15.52 -19.48
N CYS A 758 40.07 -14.38 -19.60
CA CYS A 758 41.17 -14.14 -20.53
C CYS A 758 40.85 -14.51 -21.99
N ARG A 759 39.64 -14.18 -22.48
CA ARG A 759 39.23 -14.50 -23.86
C ARG A 759 38.27 -13.45 -24.46
N PRO A 760 38.23 -13.28 -25.79
CA PRO A 760 37.13 -12.60 -26.48
C PRO A 760 35.81 -13.34 -26.22
N MET A 761 34.74 -12.58 -25.98
CA MET A 761 33.41 -13.09 -25.66
C MET A 761 32.37 -12.69 -26.70
N LEU A 762 32.46 -11.47 -27.23
CA LEU A 762 31.48 -10.93 -28.15
C LEU A 762 32.21 -10.32 -29.36
N ALA A 763 31.59 -10.40 -30.53
CA ALA A 763 31.92 -9.58 -31.68
C ALA A 763 30.65 -9.08 -32.37
N TRP A 764 30.69 -7.83 -32.83
CA TRP A 764 29.60 -7.16 -33.52
C TRP A 764 30.13 -6.18 -34.57
N SER A 765 29.24 -5.65 -35.39
CA SER A 765 29.57 -4.70 -36.45
C SER A 765 28.58 -3.54 -36.47
N GLY A 766 28.99 -2.42 -37.04
CA GLY A 766 28.19 -1.19 -37.09
C GLY A 766 28.63 -0.21 -36.02
N SER A 767 27.67 0.36 -35.28
CA SER A 767 27.98 1.32 -34.22
C SER A 767 28.70 0.66 -33.04
N PHE A 768 29.64 1.37 -32.40
CA PHE A 768 30.45 0.79 -31.34
C PHE A 768 29.67 0.57 -30.04
N LEU A 769 29.58 1.57 -29.16
CA LEU A 769 28.84 1.48 -27.88
C LEU A 769 28.37 2.86 -27.42
N ASP A 770 27.22 2.90 -26.75
CA ASP A 770 26.73 4.09 -26.03
C ASP A 770 27.34 4.16 -24.63
N ALA A 771 28.20 5.15 -24.38
CA ALA A 771 28.85 5.31 -23.09
C ALA A 771 27.93 5.86 -21.98
N GLY A 772 26.69 6.24 -22.31
CA GLY A 772 25.73 6.90 -21.41
C GLY A 772 25.54 6.15 -20.10
N GLY A 773 25.32 4.83 -20.17
CA GLY A 773 25.15 4.00 -18.98
C GLY A 773 26.42 3.81 -18.13
N ALA A 774 27.60 3.85 -18.78
CA ALA A 774 28.89 3.70 -18.11
C ALA A 774 29.45 5.01 -17.55
N TRP A 775 29.00 6.16 -18.07
CA TRP A 775 29.40 7.48 -17.58
C TRP A 775 28.38 8.11 -16.62
N ALA A 776 27.13 7.68 -16.65
CA ALA A 776 26.15 7.98 -15.60
C ALA A 776 26.55 7.29 -14.27
N ASN A 777 26.46 8.02 -13.16
CA ASN A 777 26.58 7.51 -11.78
C ASN A 777 27.70 6.49 -11.53
N ARG A 778 28.96 6.93 -11.65
CA ARG A 778 30.18 6.15 -11.32
C ARG A 778 30.23 4.76 -11.97
N GLY A 779 29.66 4.61 -13.17
CA GLY A 779 29.81 3.46 -14.07
C GLY A 779 29.22 2.17 -13.52
N GLY A 780 27.89 2.03 -13.58
CA GLY A 780 27.21 0.85 -13.04
C GLY A 780 26.15 0.22 -13.94
N GLN A 781 25.86 0.77 -15.12
CA GLN A 781 24.88 0.19 -16.04
C GLN A 781 25.57 -0.61 -17.15
N LEU A 782 24.84 -1.61 -17.66
CA LEU A 782 25.28 -2.41 -18.80
C LEU A 782 25.39 -1.52 -20.05
N THR A 783 26.44 -1.73 -20.82
CA THR A 783 26.71 -1.07 -22.09
C THR A 783 26.86 -2.14 -23.16
N ASP A 784 25.73 -2.57 -23.71
CA ASP A 784 25.68 -3.64 -24.68
C ASP A 784 25.49 -3.07 -26.10
N PRO A 785 26.04 -3.73 -27.14
CA PRO A 785 25.75 -3.37 -28.52
C PRO A 785 24.28 -3.69 -28.84
N GLU A 786 23.71 -2.97 -29.81
CA GLU A 786 22.34 -3.21 -30.26
C GLU A 786 22.12 -4.64 -30.78
N GLU A 787 23.12 -5.19 -31.48
CA GLU A 787 23.09 -6.55 -32.00
C GLU A 787 24.46 -7.22 -31.91
N VAL A 788 24.52 -8.42 -31.35
CA VAL A 788 25.73 -9.26 -31.28
C VAL A 788 25.68 -10.29 -32.40
N GLN A 789 26.71 -10.33 -33.25
CA GLN A 789 26.76 -11.26 -34.38
C GLN A 789 27.52 -12.55 -34.07
N TRP A 790 28.39 -12.50 -33.07
CA TRP A 790 29.10 -13.66 -32.60
C TRP A 790 29.30 -13.61 -31.09
N GLU A 791 28.94 -14.70 -30.42
CA GLU A 791 29.22 -14.93 -29.00
C GLU A 791 30.01 -16.23 -28.87
N ALA A 792 31.04 -16.22 -28.02
CA ALA A 792 31.88 -17.38 -27.79
C ALA A 792 31.10 -18.48 -27.06
N ASP A 793 31.18 -19.71 -27.57
CA ASP A 793 30.62 -20.89 -26.90
C ASP A 793 31.31 -21.16 -25.54
N ARG A 794 30.75 -22.07 -24.74
CA ARG A 794 31.33 -22.41 -23.42
C ARG A 794 32.66 -23.18 -23.52
N SER A 795 33.21 -23.41 -24.71
CA SER A 795 34.44 -24.17 -24.93
C SER A 795 35.69 -23.30 -24.81
N PRO A 796 36.85 -23.83 -24.35
CA PRO A 796 38.09 -23.07 -24.33
C PRO A 796 38.62 -22.81 -25.75
N LEU A 797 38.94 -21.54 -26.04
CA LEU A 797 39.34 -21.04 -27.37
C LEU A 797 40.76 -21.44 -27.81
N PHE A 798 41.63 -21.87 -26.89
CA PHE A 798 43.01 -22.26 -27.20
C PHE A 798 43.23 -23.77 -26.98
N PRO A 799 43.32 -24.58 -28.05
CA PRO A 799 43.68 -25.98 -27.93
C PRO A 799 45.12 -26.08 -27.40
N GLY A 800 45.30 -26.64 -26.21
CA GLY A 800 46.63 -26.87 -25.61
C GLY A 800 46.91 -26.12 -24.30
N ILE A 801 46.01 -25.25 -23.82
CA ILE A 801 46.07 -24.77 -22.44
C ILE A 801 45.35 -25.79 -21.56
N THR A 802 46.04 -26.86 -21.16
CA THR A 802 45.55 -27.77 -20.13
C THR A 802 45.46 -27.03 -18.80
N SER A 803 44.26 -26.97 -18.22
CA SER A 803 44.09 -26.45 -16.87
C SER A 803 44.94 -27.27 -15.90
N ARG A 804 45.86 -26.63 -15.18
CA ARG A 804 46.31 -27.18 -13.89
C ARG A 804 45.17 -26.91 -12.92
N THR A 805 44.44 -27.97 -12.57
CA THR A 805 43.48 -27.95 -11.46
C THR A 805 44.22 -27.65 -10.15
N ASP A 806 43.97 -26.47 -9.58
CA ASP A 806 44.25 -26.14 -8.18
C ASP A 806 42.97 -26.43 -7.36
N PRO A 807 43.04 -26.83 -6.08
CA PRO A 807 41.88 -27.26 -5.28
C PRO A 807 40.84 -26.15 -4.99
N ASP A 808 41.16 -24.88 -5.26
CA ASP A 808 40.34 -23.72 -4.91
C ASP A 808 39.46 -23.18 -6.06
N GLY A 809 39.30 -23.92 -7.16
CA GLY A 809 38.26 -23.65 -8.16
C GLY A 809 38.44 -22.39 -9.03
N VAL A 810 39.57 -21.68 -8.96
CA VAL A 810 39.88 -20.55 -9.86
C VAL A 810 40.73 -21.05 -11.02
N ASN A 811 40.18 -21.00 -12.25
CA ASN A 811 40.92 -21.32 -13.48
C ASN A 811 42.25 -20.54 -13.54
N GLY A 812 43.35 -21.26 -13.76
CA GLY A 812 44.74 -20.78 -13.65
C GLY A 812 45.24 -19.84 -14.74
N THR A 813 44.44 -18.88 -15.19
CA THR A 813 44.87 -17.83 -16.14
C THR A 813 44.59 -16.46 -15.56
N ARG A 814 45.65 -15.68 -15.31
CA ARG A 814 45.54 -14.32 -14.75
C ARG A 814 45.81 -13.29 -15.83
N PHE A 815 44.81 -12.47 -16.14
CA PHE A 815 44.99 -11.30 -16.99
C PHE A 815 45.96 -10.32 -16.33
N ARG A 816 47.09 -10.04 -17.00
CA ARG A 816 48.14 -9.14 -16.50
C ARG A 816 47.97 -7.69 -16.95
N GLY A 817 46.90 -7.39 -17.67
CA GLY A 817 46.65 -6.10 -18.31
C GLY A 817 46.84 -6.14 -19.82
N TYR A 818 46.62 -5.00 -20.47
CA TYR A 818 46.83 -4.78 -21.90
C TYR A 818 47.62 -3.48 -22.09
N ARG A 819 48.20 -3.31 -23.28
CA ARG A 819 48.80 -2.05 -23.75
C ARG A 819 48.25 -1.76 -25.13
N LEU A 820 48.06 -0.49 -25.44
CA LEU A 820 47.85 -0.01 -26.81
C LEU A 820 49.24 0.28 -27.37
N ASP A 821 49.61 -0.34 -28.49
CA ASP A 821 50.88 -0.12 -29.17
C ASP A 821 50.79 0.96 -30.26
#